data_AF-A0A0P7CPH0-F1
#
_entry.id   AF-A0A0P7CPH0-F1
#
_cell.length_a   1.000
_cell.length_b   1.000
_cell.length_c   1.000
_cell.angle_alpha   90.00
_cell.angle_beta   90.00
_cell.angle_gamma   90.00
#
_symmetry.space_group_name_H-M   'P 1'
#
loop_
_entity.id
_entity.type
_entity.pdbx_description
1 polymer ?
#
loop_
_entity_poly.entity_id
_entity_poly.type
_entity_poly.pdbx_seq_one_letter_code
_entity_poly.pdbx_strand_id
1 'polypeptide(L)'
;MLAGKMLEPVAGQAVATHSVFTEAARGGVTVLVAAPGSLLTEGLATALTEVGRRPVWLRLGVEDRDPATLLMTMVAAVRRQLPGFGAALLARSGAWPGSIFGWDGLYQALGAALADQLPSDAALVLENADRVDPHGPSLELACRHVLPALPAATPRVVIGHATLPGVGVLKADRVPTAAQLEAPDPAVALPAGLGRWRWRAATLLRRSAAVRAVLAFARSSLTDSEIVRVFRASSLPEVLTAVAQTALSRVDAGSRRALARILRVGYAAVDDHDHEHDRVYGKIQGPWFQPLVGGWSRIRTVWQAPLAAALAGDVHLDRDTERGIALGLLRRGAVERAIPLLAGLDDQPTLVWALRQVADDMIASGQWGTLGRWLDGLSADALEAEPVLLDAAAHVAFSRGRTDLARCWLDMTATAGQRRQDAPRRQEGIPGLPGLPGASGQHGRHGHRGEHGPPEAASRRLLAASRLTAITGDLAGATSRAEQAEALARVSGDATVEAAAAWHLGGLHVLGGDPETAAGFFQAAVKAVPTGPASGSPMVAEADRLVRRVVDLRRDRREHAAAAAELARSEEATMALLRAHLSTAFSAPRFAEEPGPAAGAAAAGEAGGDPAGAGGRTATGLSVDLSVVTQRRPADAAMDGCARPEMVVHVLGPLSVAVNGRPVAGWGSRQRALLAYLVLHRADTPVREVVMEAFWPGVDPAAARNSLQVAVSGLRRVLRETTRGPVVVFERGIYRLAPDVAVSVDADVFEHHVRAGRRLTDLGRHDDAVAEWEAAVALYRGDFLAGTRTDDWMVLPREQFRLTHLEALDQLSSLYFGTRRYAMCALLCRQILDRDPCREDAHRRLMRCHSRQGQPHLALLQFRTCAEVLARELRVAPGPATIRLQEKIRRHEPI
;
A
#
# COMPACT_ATOMS: atom_id res chain seq x y z
N MET A 1 3.85 10.91 22.90
CA MET A 1 3.89 11.45 21.51
C MET A 1 2.90 10.78 20.56
N LEU A 2 2.69 9.44 20.64
CA LEU A 2 1.55 8.77 19.98
C LEU A 2 0.18 9.30 20.42
N ALA A 3 0.05 9.83 21.64
CA ALA A 3 -1.18 10.50 22.10
C ALA A 3 -1.65 11.58 21.11
N GLY A 4 -0.74 12.38 20.54
CA GLY A 4 -1.06 13.41 19.54
C GLY A 4 -1.78 12.88 18.29
N LYS A 5 -1.53 11.63 17.90
CA LYS A 5 -2.20 10.94 16.79
C LYS A 5 -3.68 10.71 17.07
N MET A 6 -4.03 10.55 18.35
CA MET A 6 -5.36 10.20 18.84
C MET A 6 -6.07 11.39 19.50
N LEU A 7 -5.48 12.59 19.39
CA LEU A 7 -6.00 13.81 19.96
C LEU A 7 -6.71 14.63 18.88
N GLU A 8 -7.92 15.04 19.22
CA GLU A 8 -8.73 15.96 18.46
C GLU A 8 -8.12 17.38 18.45
N PRO A 9 -8.34 18.14 17.37
CA PRO A 9 -8.03 19.57 17.35
C PRO A 9 -8.79 20.32 18.45
N VAL A 10 -8.19 21.35 19.02
CA VAL A 10 -8.91 22.26 19.92
C VAL A 10 -9.99 22.99 19.13
N ALA A 11 -11.24 22.87 19.57
CA ALA A 11 -12.36 23.61 19.02
C ALA A 11 -12.10 25.12 19.15
N GLY A 12 -12.22 25.87 18.06
CA GLY A 12 -11.87 27.28 18.02
C GLY A 12 -12.95 28.12 17.34
N GLN A 13 -13.34 29.24 17.97
CA GLN A 13 -14.34 30.18 17.46
C GLN A 13 -13.87 30.95 16.20
N ALA A 14 -12.56 30.98 15.93
CA ALA A 14 -11.97 31.78 14.84
C ALA A 14 -12.01 31.10 13.45
N VAL A 15 -12.44 29.84 13.36
CA VAL A 15 -12.58 29.12 12.09
C VAL A 15 -14.06 28.97 11.80
N ALA A 16 -14.57 29.70 10.80
CA ALA A 16 -15.96 29.56 10.36
C ALA A 16 -16.27 28.09 10.05
N THR A 17 -17.24 27.51 10.74
CA THR A 17 -17.66 26.13 10.55
C THR A 17 -18.34 26.00 9.19
N HIS A 18 -17.75 25.16 8.33
CA HIS A 18 -18.31 24.85 7.02
C HIS A 18 -19.59 24.01 7.20
N SER A 19 -20.64 24.26 6.41
CA SER A 19 -21.92 23.53 6.52
C SER A 19 -21.76 22.01 6.47
N VAL A 20 -20.86 21.53 5.61
CA VAL A 20 -20.44 20.12 5.52
C VAL A 20 -20.01 19.54 6.87
N PHE A 21 -19.30 20.28 7.72
CA PHE A 21 -18.92 19.79 9.06
C PHE A 21 -20.11 19.74 10.00
N THR A 22 -20.99 20.73 9.96
CA THR A 22 -22.24 20.73 10.75
C THR A 22 -23.13 19.55 10.38
N GLU A 23 -23.21 19.21 9.09
CA GLU A 23 -23.95 18.03 8.62
C GLU A 23 -23.27 16.72 9.02
N ALA A 24 -21.94 16.64 8.89
CA ALA A 24 -21.17 15.47 9.30
C ALA A 24 -21.34 15.17 10.81
N ALA A 25 -21.41 16.22 11.65
CA ALA A 25 -21.53 16.09 13.09
C ALA A 25 -22.90 15.54 13.57
N ARG A 26 -23.95 15.59 12.73
CA ARG A 26 -25.31 15.17 13.10
C ARG A 26 -25.50 13.64 13.11
N GLY A 27 -24.65 12.89 12.42
CA GLY A 27 -24.74 11.43 12.34
C GLY A 27 -24.51 10.91 10.91
N GLY A 28 -24.59 9.60 10.73
CA GLY A 28 -24.30 8.95 9.44
C GLY A 28 -22.81 8.81 9.15
N VAL A 29 -22.50 8.37 7.92
CA VAL A 29 -21.15 8.18 7.39
C VAL A 29 -20.83 9.27 6.37
N THR A 30 -19.80 10.07 6.66
CA THR A 30 -19.34 11.16 5.79
C THR A 30 -17.91 10.92 5.33
N VAL A 31 -17.66 10.98 4.04
CA VAL A 31 -16.33 10.84 3.44
C VAL A 31 -15.93 12.17 2.82
N LEU A 32 -14.83 12.75 3.30
CA LEU A 32 -14.31 14.05 2.89
C LEU A 32 -12.95 13.85 2.20
N VAL A 33 -12.90 14.13 0.90
CA VAL A 33 -11.64 14.13 0.12
C VAL A 33 -11.38 15.53 -0.39
N ALA A 34 -10.34 16.18 0.16
CA ALA A 34 -9.98 17.54 -0.24
C ALA A 34 -8.48 17.78 -0.16
N ALA A 35 -7.96 18.56 -1.11
CA ALA A 35 -6.55 18.93 -1.14
C ALA A 35 -6.08 19.51 0.21
N PRO A 36 -4.80 19.31 0.59
CA PRO A 36 -4.27 19.83 1.85
C PRO A 36 -4.57 21.32 2.05
N GLY A 37 -5.19 21.65 3.19
CA GLY A 37 -5.55 23.02 3.56
C GLY A 37 -6.89 23.52 3.02
N SER A 38 -7.61 22.77 2.19
CA SER A 38 -9.00 23.09 1.83
C SER A 38 -9.95 22.93 3.02
N LEU A 39 -9.70 21.92 3.86
CA LEU A 39 -10.43 21.65 5.09
C LEU A 39 -9.54 21.90 6.31
N LEU A 40 -10.04 22.69 7.27
CA LEU A 40 -9.43 22.88 8.58
C LEU A 40 -10.22 22.02 9.58
N THR A 41 -9.59 20.97 10.10
CA THR A 41 -10.27 19.99 10.95
C THR A 41 -10.69 20.54 12.32
N GLU A 42 -10.16 21.71 12.71
CA GLU A 42 -10.68 22.50 13.83
C GLU A 42 -12.17 22.81 13.68
N GLY A 43 -12.62 23.08 12.45
CA GLY A 43 -14.05 23.33 12.19
C GLY A 43 -14.92 22.11 12.42
N LEU A 44 -14.42 20.89 12.15
CA LEU A 44 -15.13 19.66 12.49
C LEU A 44 -15.16 19.43 14.00
N ALA A 45 -14.05 19.68 14.69
CA ALA A 45 -14.02 19.59 16.15
C ALA A 45 -15.04 20.54 16.79
N THR A 46 -15.09 21.81 16.34
CA THR A 46 -16.11 22.79 16.77
C THR A 46 -17.52 22.28 16.50
N ALA A 47 -17.82 21.81 15.28
CA ALA A 47 -19.15 21.32 14.94
C ALA A 47 -19.58 20.09 15.78
N LEU A 48 -18.66 19.18 16.09
CA LEU A 48 -18.93 18.05 16.97
C LEU A 48 -19.22 18.51 18.40
N THR A 49 -18.42 19.44 18.93
CA THR A 49 -18.65 20.01 20.28
C THR A 49 -20.00 20.74 20.36
N GLU A 50 -20.36 21.53 19.35
CA GLU A 50 -21.64 22.26 19.30
C GLU A 50 -22.86 21.33 19.31
N VAL A 51 -22.75 20.16 18.68
CA VAL A 51 -23.81 19.13 18.67
C VAL A 51 -23.72 18.20 19.89
N GLY A 52 -22.81 18.46 20.83
CA GLY A 52 -22.63 17.69 22.06
C GLY A 52 -22.01 16.31 21.83
N ARG A 53 -21.21 16.14 20.76
CA ARG A 53 -20.55 14.88 20.41
C ARG A 53 -19.13 14.82 20.96
N ARG A 54 -18.73 13.66 21.48
CA ARG A 54 -17.35 13.38 21.96
C ARG A 54 -16.54 12.66 20.88
N PRO A 55 -15.56 13.31 20.24
CA PRO A 55 -14.78 12.68 19.18
C PRO A 55 -13.81 11.62 19.73
N VAL A 56 -13.89 10.42 19.17
CA VAL A 56 -12.78 9.45 19.10
C VAL A 56 -12.02 9.77 17.82
N TRP A 57 -10.95 10.55 17.95
CA TRP A 57 -10.19 11.04 16.82
C TRP A 57 -8.98 10.15 16.54
N LEU A 58 -8.82 9.73 15.29
CA LEU A 58 -7.67 8.96 14.82
C LEU A 58 -7.07 9.63 13.61
N ARG A 59 -5.76 9.82 13.65
CA ARG A 59 -5.00 10.35 12.53
C ARG A 59 -4.10 9.28 11.96
N LEU A 60 -4.43 8.78 10.77
CA LEU A 60 -3.74 7.65 10.17
C LEU A 60 -2.38 8.07 9.58
N GLY A 61 -1.39 7.21 9.78
CA GLY A 61 -0.01 7.33 9.33
C GLY A 61 0.41 6.14 8.45
N VAL A 62 1.68 6.14 8.04
CA VAL A 62 2.25 5.08 7.18
C VAL A 62 2.32 3.75 7.94
N GLU A 63 2.46 3.81 9.25
CA GLU A 63 2.44 2.64 10.14
C GLU A 63 1.08 1.91 10.12
N ASP A 64 -0.04 2.62 9.93
CA ASP A 64 -1.39 2.03 9.90
C ASP A 64 -1.70 1.29 8.59
N ARG A 65 -0.75 1.24 7.66
CA ARG A 65 -0.77 0.31 6.51
C ARG A 65 -0.77 -1.15 6.94
N ASP A 66 -0.31 -1.43 8.15
CA ASP A 66 -0.40 -2.73 8.78
C ASP A 66 -1.74 -2.86 9.53
N PRO A 67 -2.57 -3.87 9.24
CA PRO A 67 -3.86 -4.05 9.91
C PRO A 67 -3.75 -4.22 11.43
N ALA A 68 -2.68 -4.85 11.92
CA ALA A 68 -2.45 -4.99 13.35
C ALA A 68 -2.23 -3.62 13.99
N THR A 69 -1.35 -2.80 13.38
CA THR A 69 -1.04 -1.46 13.87
C THR A 69 -2.29 -0.56 13.85
N LEU A 70 -3.12 -0.63 12.80
CA LEU A 70 -4.37 0.13 12.75
C LEU A 70 -5.35 -0.34 13.84
N LEU A 71 -5.56 -1.66 14.00
CA LEU A 71 -6.43 -2.22 15.05
C LEU A 71 -6.00 -1.76 16.44
N MET A 72 -4.71 -1.86 16.76
CA MET A 72 -4.18 -1.39 18.05
C MET A 72 -4.37 0.12 18.23
N THR A 73 -4.16 0.92 17.18
CA THR A 73 -4.38 2.36 17.22
C THR A 73 -5.85 2.69 17.47
N MET A 74 -6.79 1.96 16.86
CA MET A 74 -8.24 2.09 17.11
C MET A 74 -8.59 1.77 18.57
N VAL A 75 -8.09 0.66 19.10
CA VAL A 75 -8.29 0.29 20.50
C VAL A 75 -7.69 1.34 21.44
N ALA A 76 -6.48 1.81 21.17
CA ALA A 76 -5.80 2.82 21.98
C ALA A 76 -6.55 4.16 21.98
N ALA A 77 -7.11 4.58 20.84
CA ALA A 77 -7.88 5.82 20.75
C ALA A 77 -9.15 5.75 21.61
N VAL A 78 -9.85 4.62 21.58
CA VAL A 78 -11.09 4.40 22.35
C VAL A 78 -10.80 4.26 23.84
N ARG A 79 -9.69 3.61 24.21
CA ARG A 79 -9.25 3.47 25.61
C ARG A 79 -9.08 4.79 26.34
N ARG A 80 -8.85 5.88 25.62
CA ARG A 80 -8.77 7.24 26.20
C ARG A 80 -10.09 7.69 26.81
N GLN A 81 -11.22 7.22 26.27
CA GLN A 81 -12.55 7.49 26.79
C GLN A 81 -13.09 6.33 27.64
N LEU A 82 -12.72 5.09 27.30
CA LEU A 82 -13.17 3.86 27.97
C LEU A 82 -11.96 3.03 28.44
N PRO A 83 -11.42 3.31 29.65
CA PRO A 83 -10.32 2.52 30.20
C PRO A 83 -10.68 1.03 30.23
N GLY A 84 -9.82 0.18 29.67
CA GLY A 84 -10.04 -1.28 29.60
C GLY A 84 -10.63 -1.80 28.28
N PHE A 85 -11.11 -0.94 27.39
CA PHE A 85 -11.63 -1.34 26.08
C PHE A 85 -10.65 -2.23 25.30
N GLY A 86 -11.13 -3.27 24.63
CA GLY A 86 -10.33 -4.09 23.71
C GLY A 86 -9.25 -4.97 24.35
N ALA A 87 -9.20 -5.14 25.68
CA ALA A 87 -8.23 -6.04 26.33
C ALA A 87 -8.34 -7.49 25.83
N ALA A 88 -9.57 -8.04 25.78
CA ALA A 88 -9.82 -9.37 25.22
C ALA A 88 -9.53 -9.45 23.71
N LEU A 89 -9.77 -8.37 22.96
CA LEU A 89 -9.48 -8.30 21.53
C LEU A 89 -7.97 -8.38 21.27
N LEU A 90 -7.17 -7.63 22.03
CA LEU A 90 -5.71 -7.64 21.91
C LEU A 90 -5.07 -8.94 22.41
N ALA A 91 -5.64 -9.56 23.45
CA ALA A 91 -5.24 -10.90 23.86
C ALA A 91 -5.50 -11.94 22.74
N ARG A 92 -6.64 -11.82 22.05
CA ARG A 92 -6.98 -12.66 20.89
C ARG A 92 -6.07 -12.43 19.69
N SER A 93 -5.69 -11.18 19.38
CA SER A 93 -4.73 -10.90 18.30
C SER A 93 -3.34 -11.48 18.58
N GLY A 94 -2.95 -11.57 19.86
CA GLY A 94 -1.70 -12.20 20.30
C GLY A 94 -1.64 -13.71 20.09
N ALA A 95 -2.79 -14.41 20.19
CA ALA A 95 -2.90 -15.84 19.95
C ALA A 95 -3.18 -16.21 18.47
N TRP A 96 -3.66 -15.24 17.70
CA TRP A 96 -3.99 -15.34 16.29
C TRP A 96 -3.21 -14.29 15.50
N PRO A 97 -1.89 -14.45 15.34
CA PRO A 97 -1.12 -13.46 14.61
C PRO A 97 -1.58 -13.45 13.16
N GLY A 98 -2.16 -12.32 12.76
CA GLY A 98 -3.20 -12.25 11.74
C GLY A 98 -2.79 -12.47 10.29
N SER A 99 -1.57 -12.87 9.92
CA SER A 99 -1.24 -12.92 8.48
C SER A 99 -1.53 -14.23 7.74
N ILE A 100 -2.30 -15.15 8.33
CA ILE A 100 -2.73 -16.33 7.56
C ILE A 100 -4.26 -16.50 7.48
N PHE A 101 -5.09 -16.10 8.49
CA PHE A 101 -6.54 -16.45 8.50
C PHE A 101 -7.57 -15.54 9.20
N GLY A 102 -7.21 -14.38 9.79
CA GLY A 102 -8.04 -13.82 10.90
C GLY A 102 -8.53 -12.38 10.84
N TRP A 103 -8.10 -11.53 9.89
CA TRP A 103 -8.33 -10.08 10.01
C TRP A 103 -9.80 -9.67 9.97
N ASP A 104 -10.62 -10.26 9.09
CA ASP A 104 -12.06 -9.98 9.04
C ASP A 104 -12.73 -10.26 10.39
N GLY A 105 -12.42 -11.41 11.03
CA GLY A 105 -12.97 -11.76 12.33
C GLY A 105 -12.53 -10.84 13.47
N LEU A 106 -11.27 -10.41 13.47
CA LEU A 106 -10.76 -9.45 14.46
C LEU A 106 -11.39 -8.06 14.29
N TYR A 107 -11.51 -7.57 13.05
CA TYR A 107 -12.15 -6.28 12.77
C TYR A 107 -13.66 -6.32 12.97
N GLN A 108 -14.32 -7.45 12.71
CA GLN A 108 -15.73 -7.66 13.05
C GLN A 108 -15.93 -7.65 14.57
N ALA A 109 -15.06 -8.32 15.33
CA ALA A 109 -15.10 -8.28 16.79
C ALA A 109 -14.85 -6.86 17.33
N LEU A 110 -13.92 -6.11 16.72
CA LEU A 110 -13.72 -4.69 17.03
C LEU A 110 -14.98 -3.86 16.76
N GLY A 111 -15.60 -4.03 15.58
CA GLY A 111 -16.83 -3.34 15.22
C GLY A 111 -17.97 -3.64 16.20
N ALA A 112 -18.17 -4.90 16.56
CA ALA A 112 -19.17 -5.32 17.55
C ALA A 112 -18.89 -4.74 18.94
N ALA A 113 -17.64 -4.80 19.41
CA ALA A 113 -17.26 -4.22 20.70
C ALA A 113 -17.46 -2.70 20.75
N LEU A 114 -17.17 -2.00 19.65
CA LEU A 114 -17.44 -0.57 19.54
C LEU A 114 -18.94 -0.30 19.56
N ALA A 115 -19.74 -1.04 18.78
CA ALA A 115 -21.19 -0.86 18.75
C ALA A 115 -21.86 -1.05 20.12
N ASP A 116 -21.35 -1.97 20.92
CA ASP A 116 -21.84 -2.29 22.26
C ASP A 116 -21.39 -1.28 23.33
N GLN A 117 -20.12 -0.85 23.29
CA GLN A 117 -19.50 -0.11 24.41
C GLN A 117 -19.31 1.39 24.15
N LEU A 118 -19.35 1.87 22.90
CA LEU A 118 -19.17 3.31 22.63
C LEU A 118 -20.31 4.12 23.30
N PRO A 119 -20.00 5.25 23.96
CA PRO A 119 -21.02 6.17 24.43
C PRO A 119 -21.93 6.65 23.29
N SER A 120 -23.22 6.83 23.56
CA SER A 120 -24.19 7.29 22.56
C SER A 120 -23.89 8.69 22.00
N ASP A 121 -23.13 9.51 22.73
CA ASP A 121 -22.66 10.83 22.33
C ASP A 121 -21.31 10.78 21.58
N ALA A 122 -20.70 9.62 21.40
CA ALA A 122 -19.42 9.51 20.71
C ALA A 122 -19.53 9.75 19.18
N ALA A 123 -18.42 10.17 18.57
CA ALA A 123 -18.25 10.31 17.13
C ALA A 123 -16.89 9.74 16.72
N LEU A 124 -16.81 8.97 15.64
CA LEU A 124 -15.55 8.38 15.17
C LEU A 124 -15.01 9.16 13.98
N VAL A 125 -13.77 9.65 14.09
CA VAL A 125 -13.11 10.41 13.01
C VAL A 125 -11.81 9.71 12.60
N LEU A 126 -11.70 9.35 11.33
CA LEU A 126 -10.49 8.82 10.69
C LEU A 126 -9.91 9.90 9.77
N GLU A 127 -8.90 10.62 10.24
CA GLU A 127 -8.17 11.64 9.49
C GLU A 127 -6.96 11.05 8.77
N ASN A 128 -6.56 11.63 7.64
CA ASN A 128 -5.43 11.20 6.80
C ASN A 128 -5.58 9.76 6.27
N ALA A 129 -6.81 9.37 5.92
CA ALA A 129 -7.09 8.04 5.40
C ALA A 129 -6.29 7.70 4.12
N ASP A 130 -5.84 8.71 3.38
CA ASP A 130 -4.98 8.58 2.20
C ASP A 130 -3.53 8.19 2.51
N ARG A 131 -3.11 8.20 3.79
CA ARG A 131 -1.78 7.75 4.22
C ARG A 131 -1.67 6.23 4.35
N VAL A 132 -2.80 5.57 4.58
CA VAL A 132 -2.93 4.12 4.49
C VAL A 132 -2.89 3.72 3.02
N ASP A 133 -2.32 2.56 2.72
CA ASP A 133 -2.19 2.08 1.34
C ASP A 133 -3.57 1.99 0.70
N PRO A 134 -3.83 2.72 -0.40
CA PRO A 134 -5.08 2.66 -1.14
C PRO A 134 -5.52 1.22 -1.48
N HIS A 135 -4.55 0.33 -1.69
CA HIS A 135 -4.76 -1.07 -2.06
C HIS A 135 -4.47 -2.05 -0.91
N GLY A 136 -4.18 -1.54 0.29
CA GLY A 136 -3.94 -2.36 1.48
C GLY A 136 -5.23 -2.68 2.24
N PRO A 137 -5.28 -3.82 2.95
CA PRO A 137 -6.51 -4.27 3.60
C PRO A 137 -6.91 -3.41 4.82
N SER A 138 -6.01 -2.64 5.43
CA SER A 138 -6.28 -1.94 6.70
C SER A 138 -7.49 -0.99 6.64
N LEU A 139 -7.51 -0.06 5.68
CA LEU A 139 -8.62 0.89 5.55
C LEU A 139 -9.90 0.18 5.11
N GLU A 140 -9.78 -0.77 4.19
CA GLU A 140 -10.89 -1.58 3.71
C GLU A 140 -11.55 -2.38 4.83
N LEU A 141 -10.77 -3.02 5.71
CA LEU A 141 -11.25 -3.77 6.88
C LEU A 141 -12.00 -2.87 7.85
N ALA A 142 -11.48 -1.67 8.14
CA ALA A 142 -12.18 -0.69 8.97
C ALA A 142 -13.49 -0.23 8.31
N CYS A 143 -13.48 0.05 7.00
CA CYS A 143 -14.65 0.47 6.23
C CYS A 143 -15.70 -0.64 6.06
N ARG A 144 -15.28 -1.92 6.00
CA ARG A 144 -16.16 -3.08 5.84
C ARG A 144 -16.80 -3.51 7.16
N HIS A 145 -16.02 -3.55 8.24
CA HIS A 145 -16.44 -4.21 9.48
C HIS A 145 -16.66 -3.26 10.66
N VAL A 146 -15.93 -2.14 10.73
CA VAL A 146 -15.98 -1.26 11.91
C VAL A 146 -16.97 -0.13 11.73
N LEU A 147 -16.82 0.68 10.68
CA LEU A 147 -17.70 1.84 10.45
C LEU A 147 -19.18 1.46 10.27
N PRO A 148 -19.52 0.37 9.57
CA PRO A 148 -20.93 -0.05 9.40
C PRO A 148 -21.54 -0.67 10.67
N ALA A 149 -20.74 -1.22 11.58
CA ALA A 149 -21.24 -1.83 12.82
C ALA A 149 -21.77 -0.80 13.82
N LEU A 150 -21.30 0.45 13.75
CA LEU A 150 -21.72 1.52 14.65
C LEU A 150 -23.16 1.99 14.36
N PRO A 151 -23.92 2.42 15.39
CA PRO A 151 -25.27 2.94 15.22
C PRO A 151 -25.37 4.09 14.20
N ALA A 152 -26.49 4.19 13.50
CA ALA A 152 -26.71 5.23 12.48
C ALA A 152 -26.56 6.66 13.03
N ALA A 153 -26.95 6.87 14.28
CA ALA A 153 -26.85 8.14 14.99
C ALA A 153 -25.40 8.55 15.32
N THR A 154 -24.46 7.60 15.35
CA THR A 154 -23.05 7.86 15.62
C THR A 154 -22.41 8.50 14.39
N PRO A 155 -21.89 9.74 14.48
CA PRO A 155 -21.15 10.36 13.39
C PRO A 155 -19.89 9.56 13.07
N ARG A 156 -19.69 9.22 11.79
CA ARG A 156 -18.49 8.55 11.29
C ARG A 156 -17.92 9.38 10.16
N VAL A 157 -16.73 9.95 10.36
CA VAL A 157 -16.13 10.86 9.40
C VAL A 157 -14.79 10.31 8.94
N VAL A 158 -14.64 10.08 7.65
CA VAL A 158 -13.37 9.67 7.02
C VAL A 158 -12.84 10.86 6.22
N ILE A 159 -11.63 11.30 6.50
CA ILE A 159 -11.01 12.48 5.89
C ILE A 159 -9.71 12.05 5.21
N GLY A 160 -9.56 12.42 3.94
CA GLY A 160 -8.33 12.22 3.17
C GLY A 160 -7.97 13.41 2.29
N HIS A 161 -6.71 13.45 1.87
CA HIS A 161 -6.17 14.49 0.99
C HIS A 161 -6.03 14.09 -0.48
N ALA A 162 -6.23 12.80 -0.78
CA ALA A 162 -6.16 12.22 -2.11
C ALA A 162 -7.23 11.12 -2.24
N THR A 163 -7.27 10.45 -3.40
CA THR A 163 -8.17 9.32 -3.67
C THR A 163 -8.12 8.24 -2.58
N LEU A 164 -9.30 7.80 -2.14
CA LEU A 164 -9.49 6.81 -1.06
C LEU A 164 -10.18 5.52 -1.57
N PRO A 165 -9.53 4.68 -2.39
CA PRO A 165 -10.18 3.51 -2.99
C PRO A 165 -10.65 2.46 -1.96
N GLY A 166 -9.99 2.32 -0.81
CA GLY A 166 -10.44 1.44 0.29
C GLY A 166 -11.79 1.82 0.91
N VAL A 167 -12.34 3.00 0.58
CA VAL A 167 -13.66 3.47 1.05
C VAL A 167 -14.79 3.07 0.09
N GLY A 168 -14.48 2.49 -1.09
CA GLY A 168 -15.50 2.04 -2.04
C GLY A 168 -16.44 0.95 -1.52
N VAL A 169 -16.02 0.21 -0.49
CA VAL A 169 -16.85 -0.78 0.22
C VAL A 169 -17.81 -0.15 1.23
N LEU A 170 -17.58 1.11 1.61
CA LEU A 170 -18.39 1.84 2.57
C LEU A 170 -19.55 2.52 1.86
N LYS A 171 -20.79 2.21 2.28
CA LYS A 171 -21.97 2.96 1.85
C LYS A 171 -22.00 4.31 2.57
N ALA A 172 -21.27 5.29 2.06
CA ALA A 172 -21.23 6.64 2.62
C ALA A 172 -22.57 7.36 2.38
N ASP A 173 -23.12 7.98 3.42
CA ASP A 173 -24.32 8.81 3.31
C ASP A 173 -24.02 10.14 2.62
N ARG A 174 -22.79 10.65 2.81
CA ARG A 174 -22.35 11.95 2.28
C ARG A 174 -20.94 11.88 1.72
N VAL A 175 -20.80 12.31 0.47
CA VAL A 175 -19.51 12.47 -0.22
C VAL A 175 -19.52 13.84 -0.94
N PRO A 176 -19.22 14.93 -0.23
CA PRO A 176 -19.24 16.26 -0.82
C PRO A 176 -18.20 16.38 -1.95
N THR A 177 -18.59 17.04 -3.03
CA THR A 177 -17.70 17.34 -4.16
C THR A 177 -16.65 18.38 -3.78
N ALA A 178 -15.54 18.45 -4.54
CA ALA A 178 -14.51 19.45 -4.33
C ALA A 178 -15.06 20.89 -4.28
N ALA A 179 -16.04 21.21 -5.15
CA ALA A 179 -16.70 22.51 -5.17
C ALA A 179 -17.51 22.81 -3.89
N GLN A 180 -18.12 21.79 -3.28
CA GLN A 180 -18.84 21.92 -2.00
C GLN A 180 -17.89 22.03 -0.80
N LEU A 181 -16.59 21.76 -0.98
CA LEU A 181 -15.56 21.90 0.05
C LEU A 181 -14.74 23.19 -0.15
N GLU A 182 -15.00 23.95 -1.21
CA GLU A 182 -14.46 25.29 -1.39
C GLU A 182 -15.09 26.24 -0.36
N ALA A 183 -14.25 27.01 0.32
CA ALA A 183 -14.75 27.88 1.37
C ALA A 183 -15.55 29.05 0.78
N PRO A 184 -16.68 29.47 1.41
CA PRO A 184 -17.46 30.60 0.92
C PRO A 184 -16.57 31.85 0.83
N ASP A 185 -16.69 32.59 -0.29
CA ASP A 185 -15.88 33.74 -0.67
C ASP A 185 -16.02 34.86 0.38
N PRO A 186 -15.03 35.08 1.28
CA PRO A 186 -15.00 36.31 2.04
C PRO A 186 -14.30 37.35 1.18
N ALA A 187 -14.76 38.60 1.25
CA ALA A 187 -14.07 39.74 0.65
C ALA A 187 -12.68 39.96 1.31
N VAL A 188 -11.70 39.12 0.99
CA VAL A 188 -10.32 39.32 1.42
C VAL A 188 -9.74 40.40 0.51
N ALA A 189 -9.66 41.63 1.03
CA ALA A 189 -9.01 42.71 0.32
C ALA A 189 -7.55 42.31 -0.02
N LEU A 190 -7.20 42.23 -1.29
CA LEU A 190 -5.81 42.03 -1.72
C LEU A 190 -5.07 43.39 -1.73
N PRO A 191 -3.77 43.47 -1.41
CA PRO A 191 -2.99 44.70 -1.53
C PRO A 191 -3.12 45.34 -2.93
N ALA A 192 -3.14 46.67 -3.00
CA ALA A 192 -3.26 47.40 -4.26
C ALA A 192 -2.05 47.16 -5.19
N GLY A 193 -0.86 46.97 -4.63
CA GLY A 193 0.41 46.78 -5.36
C GLY A 193 0.57 45.46 -6.13
N LEU A 194 -0.41 44.55 -6.08
CA LEU A 194 -0.35 43.27 -6.81
C LEU A 194 -0.51 43.40 -8.32
N GLY A 195 -1.10 44.49 -8.81
CA GLY A 195 -1.30 44.76 -10.24
C GLY A 195 -1.88 43.54 -10.98
N ARG A 196 -1.18 43.08 -12.03
CA ARG A 196 -1.58 41.92 -12.86
C ARG A 196 -1.72 40.59 -12.11
N TRP A 197 -1.10 40.44 -10.95
CA TRP A 197 -1.11 39.19 -10.16
C TRP A 197 -2.33 39.06 -9.25
N ARG A 198 -3.16 40.11 -9.15
CA ARG A 198 -4.31 40.17 -8.25
C ARG A 198 -5.34 39.06 -8.51
N TRP A 199 -5.67 38.80 -9.78
CA TRP A 199 -6.62 37.72 -10.15
C TRP A 199 -6.06 36.34 -9.78
N ARG A 200 -4.76 36.12 -9.99
CA ARG A 200 -4.09 34.86 -9.64
C ARG A 200 -4.11 34.61 -8.13
N ALA A 201 -3.77 35.64 -7.35
CA ALA A 201 -3.87 35.58 -5.89
C ALA A 201 -5.31 35.30 -5.44
N ALA A 202 -6.32 35.96 -6.02
CA ALA A 202 -7.73 35.70 -5.74
C ALA A 202 -8.15 34.25 -6.06
N THR A 203 -7.67 33.69 -7.16
CA THR A 203 -7.98 32.32 -7.60
C THR A 203 -7.36 31.28 -6.65
N LEU A 204 -6.12 31.50 -6.21
CA LEU A 204 -5.46 30.65 -5.21
C LEU A 204 -6.19 30.69 -3.85
N LEU A 205 -6.78 31.84 -3.50
CA LEU A 205 -7.50 32.05 -2.25
C LEU A 205 -8.85 31.35 -2.17
N ARG A 206 -9.58 31.30 -3.30
CA ARG A 206 -10.88 30.62 -3.37
C ARG A 206 -10.79 29.12 -3.07
N ARG A 207 -9.66 28.49 -3.39
CA ARG A 207 -9.50 27.03 -3.30
C ARG A 207 -9.02 26.49 -1.94
N SER A 208 -8.69 27.35 -0.97
CA SER A 208 -8.09 26.90 0.29
C SER A 208 -8.42 27.77 1.51
N ALA A 209 -9.12 27.18 2.50
CA ALA A 209 -9.40 27.82 3.78
C ALA A 209 -8.12 28.16 4.56
N ALA A 210 -7.10 27.30 4.48
CA ALA A 210 -5.80 27.54 5.11
C ALA A 210 -5.12 28.80 4.55
N VAL A 211 -5.20 29.04 3.24
CA VAL A 211 -4.60 30.22 2.58
C VAL A 211 -5.19 31.53 3.11
N ARG A 212 -6.44 31.55 3.55
CA ARG A 212 -7.04 32.72 4.20
C ARG A 212 -6.35 33.04 5.53
N ALA A 213 -6.10 32.03 6.37
CA ALA A 213 -5.32 32.20 7.60
C ALA A 213 -3.87 32.61 7.29
N VAL A 214 -3.30 32.08 6.19
CA VAL A 214 -1.97 32.48 5.71
C VAL A 214 -1.93 33.96 5.33
N LEU A 215 -2.96 34.48 4.66
CA LEU A 215 -3.04 35.88 4.30
C LEU A 215 -3.25 36.80 5.50
N ALA A 216 -4.10 36.40 6.44
CA ALA A 216 -4.28 37.15 7.68
C ALA A 216 -2.94 37.30 8.41
N PHE A 217 -2.20 36.19 8.55
CA PHE A 217 -0.84 36.20 9.08
C PHE A 217 0.11 37.04 8.22
N ALA A 218 0.05 36.90 6.89
CA ALA A 218 0.95 37.63 6.00
C ALA A 218 0.76 39.14 6.12
N ARG A 219 -0.48 39.61 6.31
CA ARG A 219 -0.80 41.03 6.53
C ARG A 219 -0.37 41.54 7.90
N SER A 220 -0.44 40.71 8.93
CA SER A 220 0.01 41.10 10.27
C SER A 220 1.53 41.08 10.44
N SER A 221 2.22 40.28 9.62
CA SER A 221 3.61 39.89 9.90
C SER A 221 4.59 40.10 8.74
N LEU A 222 4.12 40.46 7.53
CA LEU A 222 4.94 40.85 6.39
C LEU A 222 4.61 42.27 5.92
N THR A 223 5.60 42.92 5.30
CA THR A 223 5.43 44.22 4.65
C THR A 223 4.76 44.08 3.28
N ASP A 224 4.14 45.16 2.77
CA ASP A 224 3.47 45.15 1.46
C ASP A 224 4.39 44.72 0.30
N SER A 225 5.67 45.11 0.34
CA SER A 225 6.65 44.74 -0.69
C SER A 225 6.98 43.24 -0.66
N GLU A 226 7.05 42.64 0.53
CA GLU A 226 7.25 41.21 0.71
C GLU A 226 6.03 40.40 0.30
N ILE A 227 4.82 40.88 0.62
CA ILE A 227 3.57 40.27 0.15
C ILE A 227 3.54 40.26 -1.38
N VAL A 228 3.86 41.37 -2.04
CA VAL A 228 3.93 41.42 -3.51
C VAL A 228 4.97 40.42 -4.05
N ARG A 229 6.13 40.28 -3.42
CA ARG A 229 7.17 39.31 -3.83
C ARG A 229 6.68 37.87 -3.72
N VAL A 230 6.07 37.51 -2.59
CA VAL A 230 5.52 36.16 -2.32
C VAL A 230 4.46 35.77 -3.36
N PHE A 231 3.55 36.69 -3.70
CA PHE A 231 2.46 36.43 -4.64
C PHE A 231 2.84 36.52 -6.13
N ARG A 232 4.12 36.72 -6.46
CA ARG A 232 4.64 36.52 -7.83
C ARG A 232 4.79 35.04 -8.19
N ALA A 233 4.86 34.16 -7.19
CA ALA A 233 5.01 32.72 -7.37
C ALA A 233 3.84 32.10 -8.17
N SER A 234 4.12 30.96 -8.79
CA SER A 234 3.22 30.37 -9.78
C SER A 234 2.22 29.37 -9.22
N SER A 235 2.52 28.81 -8.05
CA SER A 235 1.75 27.74 -7.44
C SER A 235 1.54 27.99 -5.95
N LEU A 236 0.51 27.35 -5.38
CA LEU A 236 0.25 27.44 -3.94
C LEU A 236 1.45 26.96 -3.08
N PRO A 237 2.12 25.83 -3.38
CA PRO A 237 3.30 25.40 -2.64
C PRO A 237 4.45 26.41 -2.65
N GLU A 238 4.69 27.08 -3.79
CA GLU A 238 5.72 28.12 -3.88
C GLU A 238 5.36 29.34 -3.02
N VAL A 239 4.10 29.79 -3.07
CA VAL A 239 3.61 30.89 -2.23
C VAL A 239 3.82 30.57 -0.76
N LEU A 240 3.40 29.37 -0.31
CA LEU A 240 3.56 28.95 1.08
C LEU A 240 5.04 28.86 1.49
N THR A 241 5.88 28.30 0.63
CA THR A 241 7.33 28.21 0.88
C THR A 241 7.94 29.61 1.02
N ALA A 242 7.57 30.55 0.15
CA ALA A 242 8.05 31.93 0.20
C ALA A 242 7.58 32.68 1.46
N VAL A 243 6.33 32.46 1.91
CA VAL A 243 5.82 32.97 3.20
C VAL A 243 6.65 32.40 4.35
N ALA A 244 6.84 31.08 4.38
CA ALA A 244 7.63 30.41 5.42
C ALA A 244 9.07 30.94 5.47
N GLN A 245 9.76 31.01 4.34
CA GLN A 245 11.13 31.54 4.25
C GLN A 245 11.21 32.98 4.75
N THR A 246 10.28 33.84 4.31
CA THR A 246 10.30 35.25 4.72
C THR A 246 10.03 35.39 6.22
N ALA A 247 9.07 34.65 6.77
CA ALA A 247 8.75 34.67 8.20
C ALA A 247 9.90 34.11 9.06
N LEU A 248 10.47 32.97 8.67
CA LEU A 248 11.53 32.29 9.43
C LEU A 248 12.89 33.00 9.35
N SER A 249 13.12 33.86 8.35
CA SER A 249 14.35 34.65 8.27
C SER A 249 14.57 35.57 9.48
N ARG A 250 13.48 35.94 10.17
CA ARG A 250 13.50 36.81 11.38
C ARG A 250 13.54 36.03 12.69
N VAL A 251 13.44 34.71 12.64
CA VAL A 251 13.45 33.80 13.79
C VAL A 251 14.89 33.34 14.07
N ASP A 252 15.29 33.28 15.33
CA ASP A 252 16.64 32.85 15.71
C ASP A 252 16.92 31.38 15.37
N ALA A 253 18.19 31.02 15.21
CA ALA A 253 18.59 29.68 14.80
C ALA A 253 18.23 28.57 15.82
N GLY A 254 18.10 28.90 17.11
CA GLY A 254 17.64 27.96 18.13
C GLY A 254 16.17 27.61 17.93
N SER A 255 15.34 28.61 17.73
CA SER A 255 13.91 28.47 17.43
C SER A 255 13.66 27.77 16.08
N ARG A 256 14.44 28.08 15.04
CA ARG A 256 14.37 27.33 13.76
C ARG A 256 14.75 25.85 13.92
N ARG A 257 15.75 25.53 14.77
CA ARG A 257 16.09 24.15 15.15
C ARG A 257 14.95 23.45 15.87
N ALA A 258 14.28 24.12 16.80
CA ALA A 258 13.11 23.55 17.47
C ALA A 258 11.97 23.27 16.49
N LEU A 259 11.70 24.16 15.53
CA LEU A 259 10.72 23.92 14.47
C LEU A 259 11.11 22.73 13.59
N ALA A 260 12.39 22.62 13.21
CA ALA A 260 12.90 21.47 12.45
C ALA A 260 12.69 20.15 13.23
N ARG A 261 12.93 20.15 14.55
CA ARG A 261 12.64 18.98 15.42
C ARG A 261 11.16 18.62 15.39
N ILE A 262 10.25 19.60 15.52
CA ILE A 262 8.80 19.34 15.45
C ILE A 262 8.39 18.82 14.08
N LEU A 263 8.91 19.38 12.98
CA LEU A 263 8.63 18.85 11.63
C LEU A 263 9.03 17.39 11.50
N ARG A 264 10.13 17.00 12.14
CA ARG A 264 10.66 15.65 12.10
C ARG A 264 9.83 14.67 12.95
N VAL A 265 9.43 15.10 14.15
CA VAL A 265 8.63 14.28 15.07
C VAL A 265 7.13 14.26 14.69
N GLY A 266 6.63 15.36 14.13
CA GLY A 266 5.24 15.59 13.72
C GLY A 266 4.35 16.24 14.79
N TYR A 267 4.73 16.19 16.06
CA TYR A 267 3.95 16.67 17.21
C TYR A 267 4.86 17.35 18.25
N ALA A 268 4.30 18.31 18.98
CA ALA A 268 4.92 18.93 20.15
C ALA A 268 3.97 18.83 21.35
N ALA A 269 4.52 18.59 22.55
CA ALA A 269 3.79 18.53 23.81
C ALA A 269 4.34 19.55 24.82
N VAL A 270 3.51 19.96 25.78
CA VAL A 270 3.90 20.87 26.86
C VAL A 270 5.03 20.29 27.72
N ASP A 271 5.01 18.97 27.97
CA ASP A 271 5.95 18.28 28.89
C ASP A 271 7.41 18.20 28.39
N ASP A 272 7.76 18.72 27.21
CA ASP A 272 9.13 18.64 26.63
C ASP A 272 10.12 19.67 27.22
N HIS A 273 10.07 19.88 28.54
CA HIS A 273 10.78 20.88 29.37
C HIS A 273 10.04 22.22 29.55
N ASP A 274 9.44 22.33 30.73
CA ASP A 274 8.55 23.39 31.26
C ASP A 274 9.06 24.85 31.22
N HIS A 275 10.23 25.15 30.66
CA HIS A 275 10.75 26.52 30.57
C HIS A 275 11.26 26.95 29.19
N GLU A 276 11.38 26.03 28.24
CA GLU A 276 11.74 26.34 26.85
C GLU A 276 10.52 26.45 25.93
N HIS A 277 9.39 25.80 26.26
CA HIS A 277 8.23 25.74 25.38
C HIS A 277 7.73 27.15 25.01
N ASP A 278 7.45 28.00 25.99
CA ASP A 278 6.99 29.38 25.72
C ASP A 278 8.11 30.30 25.20
N ARG A 279 9.37 30.09 25.63
CA ARG A 279 10.51 30.91 25.19
C ARG A 279 10.91 30.68 23.74
N VAL A 280 10.72 29.46 23.24
CA VAL A 280 11.11 29.03 21.90
C VAL A 280 9.91 29.01 20.96
N TYR A 281 8.79 28.42 21.36
CA TYR A 281 7.60 28.33 20.50
C TYR A 281 6.78 29.62 20.47
N GLY A 282 6.79 30.42 21.54
CA GLY A 282 6.17 31.75 21.54
C GLY A 282 6.78 32.69 20.49
N LYS A 283 8.03 32.45 20.08
CA LYS A 283 8.74 33.20 19.02
C LYS A 283 8.47 32.67 17.61
N ILE A 284 8.02 31.42 17.47
CA ILE A 284 7.72 30.77 16.18
C ILE A 284 6.23 31.01 15.87
N GLN A 285 5.85 32.29 15.75
CA GLN A 285 4.47 32.70 15.44
C GLN A 285 4.15 32.43 13.97
N GLY A 286 3.08 31.69 13.70
CA GLY A 286 2.59 31.48 12.34
C GLY A 286 1.42 30.52 12.20
N PRO A 287 0.80 30.47 11.00
CA PRO A 287 -0.42 29.70 10.74
C PRO A 287 -0.14 28.20 10.52
N TRP A 288 1.08 27.74 10.83
CA TRP A 288 1.52 26.37 10.62
C TRP A 288 1.16 25.42 11.74
N PHE A 289 0.93 25.90 12.95
CA PHE A 289 0.52 25.03 14.07
C PHE A 289 -1.00 24.82 14.09
N GLN A 290 -1.41 23.61 14.43
CA GLN A 290 -2.76 23.28 14.87
C GLN A 290 -2.69 22.83 16.33
N PRO A 291 -3.38 23.53 17.25
CA PRO A 291 -3.48 23.10 18.64
C PRO A 291 -4.39 21.86 18.74
N LEU A 292 -3.99 20.93 19.60
CA LEU A 292 -4.71 19.71 19.96
C LEU A 292 -4.99 19.73 21.47
N VAL A 293 -5.98 18.95 21.91
CA VAL A 293 -6.36 18.89 23.33
C VAL A 293 -5.18 18.42 24.20
N GLY A 294 -5.13 18.89 25.46
CA GLY A 294 -4.07 18.54 26.41
C GLY A 294 -2.75 19.25 26.14
N GLY A 295 -2.78 20.43 25.52
CA GLY A 295 -1.60 21.25 25.26
C GLY A 295 -0.69 20.73 24.14
N TRP A 296 -1.15 19.74 23.39
CA TRP A 296 -0.43 19.23 22.22
C TRP A 296 -0.57 20.18 21.05
N SER A 297 0.41 20.18 20.15
CA SER A 297 0.28 20.84 18.85
C SER A 297 0.92 20.00 17.76
N ARG A 298 0.50 20.22 16.53
CA ARG A 298 1.12 19.63 15.34
C ARG A 298 1.27 20.66 14.24
N ILE A 299 2.06 20.32 13.23
CA ILE A 299 2.14 21.12 12.01
C ILE A 299 1.02 20.70 11.06
N ARG A 300 0.21 21.66 10.64
CA ARG A 300 -0.86 21.47 9.65
C ARG A 300 -0.28 20.85 8.38
N THR A 301 -0.98 19.89 7.79
CA THR A 301 -0.51 19.12 6.62
C THR A 301 -0.04 20.02 5.47
N VAL A 302 -0.77 21.11 5.20
CA VAL A 302 -0.44 22.09 4.15
C VAL A 302 0.91 22.79 4.33
N TRP A 303 1.45 22.83 5.55
CA TRP A 303 2.69 23.53 5.90
C TRP A 303 3.91 22.62 6.03
N GLN A 304 3.73 21.29 6.04
CA GLN A 304 4.84 20.35 6.25
C GLN A 304 5.93 20.50 5.17
N ALA A 305 5.56 20.39 3.89
CA ALA A 305 6.52 20.53 2.78
C ALA A 305 7.08 21.96 2.64
N PRO A 306 6.26 23.03 2.70
CA PRO A 306 6.77 24.40 2.66
C PRO A 306 7.77 24.74 3.76
N LEU A 307 7.51 24.32 5.01
CA LEU A 307 8.44 24.57 6.12
C LEU A 307 9.72 23.75 5.99
N ALA A 308 9.63 22.49 5.55
CA ALA A 308 10.80 21.67 5.29
C ALA A 308 11.70 22.32 4.21
N ALA A 309 11.11 22.81 3.13
CA ALA A 309 11.84 23.55 2.08
C ALA A 309 12.43 24.87 2.61
N ALA A 310 11.71 25.58 3.49
CA ALA A 310 12.20 26.83 4.07
C ALA A 310 13.37 26.64 5.05
N LEU A 311 13.45 25.49 5.72
CA LEU A 311 14.50 25.18 6.70
C LEU A 311 15.71 24.46 6.10
N ALA A 312 15.60 23.96 4.86
CA ALA A 312 16.62 23.15 4.19
C ALA A 312 17.99 23.84 4.02
N GLY A 313 18.04 25.18 4.05
CA GLY A 313 19.27 25.96 3.82
C GLY A 313 20.07 26.35 5.06
N ASP A 314 19.48 26.31 6.26
CA ASP A 314 20.07 26.97 7.46
C ASP A 314 20.18 26.06 8.69
N VAL A 315 19.47 24.93 8.73
CA VAL A 315 19.28 24.15 9.96
C VAL A 315 19.27 22.66 9.68
N HIS A 316 20.45 22.04 9.72
CA HIS A 316 20.56 20.59 9.89
C HIS A 316 20.53 20.26 11.38
N LEU A 317 19.67 19.31 11.77
CA LEU A 317 19.84 18.65 13.05
C LEU A 317 21.08 17.76 12.91
N ASP A 318 22.06 17.94 13.79
CA ASP A 318 23.21 17.04 13.82
C ASP A 318 22.76 15.61 14.16
N ARG A 319 23.52 14.62 13.69
CA ARG A 319 23.17 13.20 13.84
C ARG A 319 23.00 12.78 15.31
N ASP A 320 23.76 13.38 16.23
CA ASP A 320 23.69 13.05 17.65
C ASP A 320 22.40 13.56 18.29
N THR A 321 21.97 14.77 17.94
CA THR A 321 20.66 15.33 18.32
C THR A 321 19.53 14.47 17.76
N GLU A 322 19.58 14.08 16.48
CA GLU A 322 18.55 13.23 15.88
C GLU A 322 18.49 11.85 16.54
N ARG A 323 19.65 11.24 16.83
CA ARG A 323 19.73 9.98 17.59
C ARG A 323 19.12 10.14 18.99
N GLY A 324 19.47 11.22 19.69
CA GLY A 324 18.95 11.52 21.03
C GLY A 324 17.42 11.67 21.05
N ILE A 325 16.85 12.33 20.04
CA ILE A 325 15.40 12.46 19.86
C ILE A 325 14.77 11.09 19.62
N ALA A 326 15.32 10.28 18.71
CA ALA A 326 14.80 8.96 18.39
C ALA A 326 14.84 8.01 19.59
N LEU A 327 15.93 7.99 20.35
CA LEU A 327 16.04 7.23 21.60
C LEU A 327 15.12 7.75 22.70
N GLY A 328 14.90 9.07 22.76
CA GLY A 328 13.89 9.69 23.64
C GLY A 328 12.46 9.23 23.30
N LEU A 329 12.13 9.19 22.01
CA LEU A 329 10.85 8.67 21.52
C LEU A 329 10.67 7.19 21.87
N LEU A 330 11.71 6.38 21.66
CA LEU A 330 11.69 4.96 21.96
C LEU A 330 11.43 4.70 23.46
N ARG A 331 12.10 5.44 24.36
CA ARG A 331 11.87 5.38 25.82
C ARG A 331 10.45 5.75 26.23
N ARG A 332 9.76 6.58 25.44
CA ARG A 332 8.37 6.97 25.66
C ARG A 332 7.37 6.04 24.94
N GLY A 333 7.85 4.91 24.40
CA GLY A 333 7.04 3.93 23.69
C GLY A 333 6.56 4.38 22.31
N ALA A 334 7.11 5.48 21.75
CA ALA A 334 6.75 5.97 20.41
C ALA A 334 7.57 5.28 19.31
N VAL A 335 7.51 3.94 19.28
CA VAL A 335 8.34 3.07 18.45
C VAL A 335 8.20 3.40 16.96
N GLU A 336 6.98 3.62 16.50
CA GLU A 336 6.64 3.86 15.08
C GLU A 336 7.19 5.18 14.54
N ARG A 337 7.61 6.08 15.45
CA ARG A 337 8.33 7.32 15.10
C ARG A 337 9.82 7.19 15.35
N ALA A 338 10.23 6.48 16.39
CA ALA A 338 11.64 6.30 16.73
C ALA A 338 12.41 5.50 15.68
N ILE A 339 11.89 4.34 15.26
CA ILE A 339 12.61 3.42 14.38
C ILE A 339 12.88 4.02 12.99
N PRO A 340 11.91 4.63 12.29
CA PRO A 340 12.19 5.28 11.01
C PRO A 340 13.20 6.43 11.09
N LEU A 341 13.27 7.12 12.25
CA LEU A 341 14.30 8.14 12.47
C LEU A 341 15.69 7.52 12.59
N LEU A 342 15.83 6.45 13.37
CA LEU A 342 17.10 5.72 13.50
C LEU A 342 17.55 5.13 12.15
N ALA A 343 16.62 4.58 11.37
CA ALA A 343 16.92 4.05 10.04
C ALA A 343 17.45 5.12 9.06
N GLY A 344 17.06 6.38 9.24
CA GLY A 344 17.58 7.49 8.45
C GLY A 344 18.98 7.99 8.84
N LEU A 345 19.54 7.53 9.98
CA LEU A 345 20.83 8.01 10.51
C LEU A 345 22.05 7.22 10.01
N ASP A 346 21.85 6.13 9.27
CA ASP A 346 22.91 5.21 8.84
C ASP A 346 23.72 4.63 10.03
N ASP A 347 23.05 4.48 11.18
CA ASP A 347 23.61 3.96 12.43
C ASP A 347 23.07 2.55 12.68
N GLN A 348 23.61 1.58 11.96
CA GLN A 348 23.20 0.17 12.02
C GLN A 348 23.22 -0.40 13.46
N PRO A 349 24.27 -0.19 14.28
CA PRO A 349 24.29 -0.72 15.66
C PRO A 349 23.12 -0.22 16.52
N THR A 350 22.82 1.08 16.45
CA THR A 350 21.70 1.66 17.23
C THR A 350 20.35 1.17 16.71
N LEU A 351 20.20 1.05 15.39
CA LEU A 351 18.97 0.55 14.77
C LEU A 351 18.72 -0.93 15.14
N VAL A 352 19.76 -1.77 15.05
CA VAL A 352 19.73 -3.17 15.46
C VAL A 352 19.32 -3.30 16.93
N TRP A 353 19.97 -2.54 17.82
CA TRP A 353 19.63 -2.54 19.23
C TRP A 353 18.16 -2.18 19.46
N ALA A 354 17.67 -1.12 18.80
CA ALA A 354 16.30 -0.64 18.95
C ALA A 354 15.27 -1.65 18.41
N LEU A 355 15.53 -2.25 17.25
CA LEU A 355 14.67 -3.29 16.67
C LEU A 355 14.61 -4.53 17.54
N ARG A 356 15.73 -4.96 18.13
CA ARG A 356 15.78 -6.10 19.05
C ARG A 356 14.88 -5.92 20.27
N GLN A 357 14.66 -4.68 20.72
CA GLN A 357 13.77 -4.41 21.85
C GLN A 357 12.28 -4.59 21.53
N VAL A 358 11.89 -4.49 20.25
CA VAL A 358 10.47 -4.40 19.85
C VAL A 358 10.01 -5.52 18.92
N ALA A 359 10.93 -6.22 18.25
CA ALA A 359 10.63 -7.24 17.25
C ALA A 359 9.70 -8.33 17.80
N ASP A 360 9.96 -8.81 19.01
CA ASP A 360 9.19 -9.88 19.64
C ASP A 360 7.73 -9.50 19.89
N ASP A 361 7.51 -8.31 20.46
CA ASP A 361 6.18 -7.79 20.72
C ASP A 361 5.44 -7.51 19.41
N MET A 362 6.15 -7.04 18.38
CA MET A 362 5.59 -6.82 17.05
C MET A 362 5.20 -8.12 16.34
N ILE A 363 6.01 -9.17 16.46
CA ILE A 363 5.65 -10.50 15.94
C ILE A 363 4.41 -11.01 16.65
N ALA A 364 4.41 -10.97 18.00
CA ALA A 364 3.30 -11.45 18.81
C ALA A 364 2.00 -10.69 18.51
N SER A 365 2.07 -9.37 18.31
CA SER A 365 0.91 -8.54 17.98
C SER A 365 0.50 -8.58 16.49
N GLY A 366 1.26 -9.27 15.64
CA GLY A 366 0.93 -9.43 14.21
C GLY A 366 1.32 -8.23 13.32
N GLN A 367 2.17 -7.31 13.81
CA GLN A 367 2.61 -6.11 13.09
C GLN A 367 3.71 -6.40 12.05
N TRP A 368 3.54 -7.46 11.28
CA TRP A 368 4.57 -8.04 10.43
C TRP A 368 4.89 -7.16 9.21
N GLY A 369 3.90 -6.42 8.69
CA GLY A 369 4.09 -5.46 7.63
C GLY A 369 4.92 -4.26 8.08
N THR A 370 4.65 -3.73 9.28
CA THR A 370 5.44 -2.64 9.87
C THR A 370 6.85 -3.10 10.24
N LEU A 371 6.98 -4.23 10.93
CA LEU A 371 8.27 -4.81 11.31
C LEU A 371 9.12 -5.12 10.06
N GLY A 372 8.50 -5.71 9.03
CA GLY A 372 9.18 -6.02 7.79
C GLY A 372 9.79 -4.81 7.12
N ARG A 373 9.05 -3.68 7.03
CA ARG A 373 9.60 -2.43 6.47
C ARG A 373 10.79 -1.89 7.26
N TRP A 374 10.86 -2.15 8.55
CA TRP A 374 12.00 -1.71 9.36
C TRP A 374 13.19 -2.66 9.25
N LEU A 375 12.94 -3.97 9.18
CA LEU A 375 13.97 -4.98 8.91
C LEU A 375 14.58 -4.81 7.51
N ASP A 376 13.78 -4.40 6.52
CA ASP A 376 14.25 -4.08 5.16
C ASP A 376 15.31 -2.92 5.18
N GLY A 377 15.44 -2.16 6.27
CA GLY A 377 16.45 -1.11 6.46
C GLY A 377 17.78 -1.58 7.08
N LEU A 378 17.89 -2.85 7.47
CA LEU A 378 19.13 -3.46 7.97
C LEU A 378 19.99 -3.98 6.82
N SER A 379 21.32 -3.94 6.99
CA SER A 379 22.20 -4.69 6.09
C SER A 379 22.08 -6.20 6.33
N ALA A 380 22.40 -7.01 5.32
CA ALA A 380 22.41 -8.48 5.45
C ALA A 380 23.33 -8.93 6.60
N ASP A 381 24.53 -8.35 6.69
CA ASP A 381 25.49 -8.63 7.76
C ASP A 381 24.93 -8.31 9.15
N ALA A 382 24.23 -7.18 9.30
CA ALA A 382 23.63 -6.76 10.57
C ALA A 382 22.47 -7.68 10.98
N LEU A 383 21.69 -8.15 10.00
CA LEU A 383 20.58 -9.08 10.22
C LEU A 383 21.09 -10.49 10.60
N GLU A 384 22.10 -10.99 9.89
CA GLU A 384 22.71 -12.32 10.16
C GLU A 384 23.45 -12.36 11.50
N ALA A 385 24.04 -11.24 11.93
CA ALA A 385 24.73 -11.15 13.22
C ALA A 385 23.78 -11.23 14.44
N GLU A 386 22.49 -10.94 14.26
CA GLU A 386 21.49 -10.91 15.34
C GLU A 386 20.38 -11.96 15.14
N PRO A 387 20.51 -13.14 15.78
CA PRO A 387 19.57 -14.25 15.60
C PRO A 387 18.11 -13.90 15.90
N VAL A 388 17.84 -13.00 16.85
CA VAL A 388 16.47 -12.55 17.18
C VAL A 388 15.83 -11.79 16.00
N LEU A 389 16.61 -10.96 15.31
CA LEU A 389 16.12 -10.21 14.17
C LEU A 389 16.03 -11.08 12.92
N LEU A 390 16.94 -12.03 12.76
CA LEU A 390 16.88 -13.03 11.69
C LEU A 390 15.63 -13.93 11.82
N ASP A 391 15.30 -14.36 13.05
CA ASP A 391 14.07 -15.09 13.36
C ASP A 391 12.83 -14.23 13.02
N ALA A 392 12.81 -12.98 13.47
CA ALA A 392 11.77 -12.02 13.14
C ALA A 392 11.60 -11.83 11.62
N ALA A 393 12.70 -11.73 10.89
CA ALA A 393 12.71 -11.60 9.45
C ALA A 393 12.12 -12.85 8.78
N ALA A 394 12.36 -14.05 9.32
CA ALA A 394 11.77 -15.28 8.81
C ALA A 394 10.24 -15.29 8.94
N HIS A 395 9.71 -14.87 10.09
CA HIS A 395 8.27 -14.70 10.30
C HIS A 395 7.65 -13.71 9.30
N VAL A 396 8.33 -12.58 9.07
CA VAL A 396 7.91 -11.58 8.08
C VAL A 396 8.00 -12.13 6.65
N ALA A 397 9.08 -12.79 6.27
CA ALA A 397 9.26 -13.37 4.93
C ALA A 397 8.13 -14.35 4.61
N PHE A 398 7.78 -15.18 5.58
CA PHE A 398 6.66 -16.08 5.46
C PHE A 398 5.33 -15.36 5.29
N SER A 399 5.07 -14.31 6.08
CA SER A 399 3.84 -13.51 5.95
C SER A 399 3.62 -12.94 4.55
N ARG A 400 4.72 -12.72 3.83
CA ARG A 400 4.78 -12.23 2.45
C ARG A 400 4.76 -13.35 1.41
N GLY A 401 4.52 -14.61 1.82
CA GLY A 401 4.50 -15.78 0.95
C GLY A 401 5.88 -16.32 0.55
N ARG A 402 6.98 -15.82 1.12
CA ARG A 402 8.36 -16.23 0.80
C ARG A 402 8.80 -17.40 1.68
N THR A 403 8.17 -18.55 1.47
CA THR A 403 8.35 -19.76 2.30
C THR A 403 9.78 -20.29 2.29
N ASP A 404 10.47 -20.30 1.13
CA ASP A 404 11.85 -20.78 1.04
C ASP A 404 12.84 -19.88 1.78
N LEU A 405 12.67 -18.56 1.68
CA LEU A 405 13.49 -17.60 2.40
C LEU A 405 13.27 -17.70 3.91
N ALA A 406 12.02 -17.83 4.34
CA ALA A 406 11.67 -18.03 5.74
C ALA A 406 12.31 -19.31 6.29
N ARG A 407 12.25 -20.42 5.56
CA ARG A 407 12.90 -21.69 5.93
C ARG A 407 14.42 -21.53 6.08
N CYS A 408 15.07 -20.92 5.09
CA CYS A 408 16.51 -20.69 5.11
C CYS A 408 16.94 -19.89 6.34
N TRP A 409 16.23 -18.81 6.67
CA TRP A 409 16.52 -17.99 7.84
C TRP A 409 16.27 -18.72 9.17
N LEU A 410 15.22 -19.54 9.26
CA LEU A 410 14.96 -20.39 10.44
C LEU A 410 16.04 -21.48 10.64
N ASP A 411 16.56 -22.06 9.56
CA ASP A 411 17.64 -23.05 9.65
C ASP A 411 18.94 -22.40 10.14
N MET A 412 19.21 -21.16 9.71
CA MET A 412 20.35 -20.37 10.18
C MET A 412 20.22 -19.98 11.66
N THR A 413 19.03 -19.62 12.15
CA THR A 413 18.84 -19.31 13.57
C THR A 413 18.99 -20.55 14.45
N ALA A 414 18.49 -21.71 14.00
CA ALA A 414 18.63 -22.98 14.70
C ALA A 414 20.11 -23.38 14.87
N THR A 415 20.91 -23.25 13.80
CA THR A 415 22.34 -23.55 13.84
C THR A 415 23.15 -22.54 14.65
N ALA A 416 22.77 -21.25 14.65
CA ALA A 416 23.38 -20.22 15.49
C ALA A 416 23.10 -20.42 16.99
N GLY A 417 21.89 -20.88 17.34
CA GLY A 417 21.50 -21.20 18.71
C GLY A 417 22.32 -22.32 19.33
N GLN A 418 22.63 -23.37 18.56
CA GLN A 418 23.50 -24.47 18.98
C GLN A 418 24.93 -24.01 19.26
N ARG A 419 25.53 -23.19 18.38
CA ARG A 419 26.90 -22.67 18.58
C ARG A 419 27.04 -21.73 19.78
N ARG A 420 25.99 -20.99 20.16
CA ARG A 420 25.99 -20.10 21.33
C ARG A 420 25.80 -20.85 22.66
N GLN A 421 25.13 -22.02 22.66
CA GLN A 421 25.05 -22.87 23.85
C GLN A 421 26.43 -23.43 24.25
N ASP A 422 27.33 -23.60 23.28
CA ASP A 422 28.68 -24.13 23.47
C ASP A 422 29.76 -23.05 23.74
N ALA A 423 29.42 -21.75 23.67
CA ALA A 423 30.37 -20.65 23.83
C ALA A 423 30.25 -19.95 25.21
N PRO A 424 31.37 -19.55 25.86
CA PRO A 424 31.32 -18.80 27.11
C PRO A 424 30.72 -17.40 26.89
N ARG A 425 29.64 -17.11 27.64
CA ARG A 425 28.82 -15.90 27.54
C ARG A 425 29.65 -14.62 27.77
N ARG A 426 29.85 -13.80 26.73
CA ARG A 426 30.28 -12.40 26.86
C ARG A 426 29.08 -11.48 26.65
N GLN A 427 28.82 -10.63 27.64
CA GLN A 427 27.83 -9.56 27.56
C GLN A 427 28.29 -8.52 26.53
N GLU A 428 27.62 -8.44 25.39
CA GLU A 428 27.73 -7.29 24.49
C GLU A 428 26.53 -6.35 24.73
N GLY A 429 26.57 -5.64 25.85
CA GLY A 429 25.85 -4.37 25.96
C GLY A 429 26.71 -3.30 25.29
N ILE A 430 26.18 -2.60 24.28
CA ILE A 430 26.85 -1.40 23.75
C ILE A 430 26.99 -0.41 24.92
N PRO A 431 28.22 0.01 25.30
CA PRO A 431 28.43 0.94 26.40
C PRO A 431 27.68 2.26 26.15
N GLY A 432 26.84 2.68 27.09
CA GLY A 432 26.18 4.00 27.07
C GLY A 432 24.70 4.03 26.67
N LEU A 433 24.07 2.90 26.30
CA LEU A 433 22.62 2.85 26.01
C LEU A 433 21.80 2.36 27.22
N PRO A 434 20.84 3.15 27.75
CA PRO A 434 20.02 2.77 28.90
C PRO A 434 18.90 1.77 28.52
N GLY A 435 18.55 0.88 29.45
CA GLY A 435 17.39 -0.02 29.29
C GLY A 435 16.06 0.76 29.23
N LEU A 436 15.14 0.32 28.36
CA LEU A 436 13.83 0.97 28.17
C LEU A 436 12.90 0.69 29.39
N PRO A 437 12.23 1.70 29.96
CA PRO A 437 11.19 1.48 30.96
C PRO A 437 9.90 1.01 30.29
N GLY A 438 9.35 -0.14 30.70
CA GLY A 438 8.01 -0.59 30.31
C GLY A 438 7.90 -1.93 29.59
N ALA A 439 8.99 -2.62 29.27
CA ALA A 439 8.94 -4.02 28.80
C ALA A 439 8.50 -5.01 29.91
N SER A 440 8.24 -4.50 31.12
CA SER A 440 7.76 -5.22 32.29
C SER A 440 6.69 -4.38 33.00
N GLY A 441 5.47 -4.40 32.44
CA GLY A 441 4.36 -3.53 32.84
C GLY A 441 3.11 -4.27 33.29
N GLN A 442 3.24 -5.37 34.03
CA GLN A 442 2.33 -5.96 35.01
C GLN A 442 2.80 -7.40 35.17
N HIS A 443 3.37 -7.73 36.32
CA HIS A 443 3.54 -9.03 37.00
C HIS A 443 4.75 -8.85 37.93
N GLY A 444 4.49 -9.06 39.22
CA GLY A 444 5.34 -8.62 40.32
C GLY A 444 6.76 -9.16 40.31
N ARG A 445 7.62 -8.42 41.03
CA ARG A 445 8.98 -8.74 41.46
C ARG A 445 9.36 -10.23 41.37
N HIS A 446 10.02 -10.65 40.29
CA HIS A 446 10.98 -11.75 40.32
C HIS A 446 12.14 -11.47 39.36
N GLY A 447 13.35 -11.72 39.86
CA GLY A 447 14.61 -11.25 39.29
C GLY A 447 14.98 -11.83 37.93
N HIS A 448 15.94 -11.15 37.31
CA HIS A 448 16.77 -11.55 36.17
C HIS A 448 16.51 -12.96 35.61
N ARG A 449 15.87 -13.03 34.45
CA ARG A 449 15.90 -14.20 33.55
C ARG A 449 16.43 -13.76 32.18
N GLY A 450 17.27 -14.62 31.60
CA GLY A 450 18.16 -14.37 30.47
C GLY A 450 17.48 -14.10 29.13
N GLU A 451 18.26 -14.19 28.06
CA GLU A 451 17.97 -13.80 26.66
C GLU A 451 16.75 -14.44 25.98
N HIS A 452 15.87 -15.09 26.73
CA HIS A 452 14.55 -15.50 26.29
C HIS A 452 13.55 -14.60 27.00
N GLY A 453 12.74 -13.87 26.24
CA GLY A 453 11.65 -13.05 26.79
C GLY A 453 10.72 -13.83 27.74
N PRO A 454 9.73 -13.18 28.35
CA PRO A 454 8.79 -13.87 29.25
C PRO A 454 8.26 -15.16 28.61
N PRO A 455 8.07 -16.25 29.38
CA PRO A 455 7.72 -17.57 28.84
C PRO A 455 6.47 -17.54 27.93
N GLU A 456 5.56 -16.60 28.18
CA GLU A 456 4.42 -16.28 27.30
C GLU A 456 4.86 -15.88 25.88
N ALA A 457 5.80 -14.93 25.73
CA ALA A 457 6.28 -14.47 24.43
C ALA A 457 7.08 -15.55 23.68
N ALA A 458 7.79 -16.41 24.41
CA ALA A 458 8.49 -17.56 23.85
C ALA A 458 7.52 -18.64 23.35
N SER A 459 6.43 -18.90 24.08
CA SER A 459 5.40 -19.87 23.66
C SER A 459 4.71 -19.44 22.36
N ARG A 460 4.41 -18.13 22.21
CA ARG A 460 3.84 -17.56 20.98
C ARG A 460 4.77 -17.68 19.78
N ARG A 461 6.08 -17.46 19.98
CA ARG A 461 7.11 -17.64 18.94
C ARG A 461 7.21 -19.08 18.48
N LEU A 462 7.28 -20.04 19.42
CA LEU A 462 7.32 -21.46 19.10
C LEU A 462 6.07 -21.93 18.34
N LEU A 463 4.88 -21.46 18.74
CA LEU A 463 3.64 -21.77 18.02
C LEU A 463 3.63 -21.20 16.61
N ALA A 464 4.09 -19.95 16.44
CA ALA A 464 4.23 -19.36 15.12
C ALA A 464 5.24 -20.15 14.26
N ALA A 465 6.42 -20.47 14.80
CA ALA A 465 7.45 -21.24 14.11
C ALA A 465 7.01 -22.66 13.74
N SER A 466 6.21 -23.31 14.59
CA SER A 466 5.58 -24.59 14.28
C SER A 466 4.68 -24.50 13.04
N ARG A 467 3.80 -23.50 12.99
CA ARG A 467 2.90 -23.26 11.83
C ARG A 467 3.69 -22.99 10.55
N LEU A 468 4.78 -22.25 10.65
CA LEU A 468 5.70 -22.02 9.52
C LEU A 468 6.28 -23.33 9.00
N THR A 469 6.80 -24.15 9.91
CA THR A 469 7.44 -25.42 9.60
C THR A 469 6.45 -26.41 8.97
N ALA A 470 5.19 -26.37 9.41
CA ALA A 470 4.12 -27.21 8.88
C ALA A 470 3.83 -26.90 7.41
N ILE A 471 3.79 -25.60 7.07
CA ILE A 471 3.45 -25.10 5.74
C ILE A 471 4.60 -25.33 4.75
N THR A 472 5.84 -25.38 5.24
CA THR A 472 7.01 -25.76 4.44
C THR A 472 7.16 -27.28 4.27
N GLY A 473 6.23 -28.08 4.80
CA GLY A 473 6.15 -29.52 4.61
C GLY A 473 6.88 -30.38 5.67
N ASP A 474 7.57 -29.76 6.64
CA ASP A 474 8.21 -30.48 7.75
C ASP A 474 7.21 -30.65 8.91
N LEU A 475 6.32 -31.65 8.78
CA LEU A 475 5.32 -31.93 9.81
C LEU A 475 5.94 -32.38 11.15
N ALA A 476 7.11 -33.04 11.13
CA ALA A 476 7.77 -33.52 12.35
C ALA A 476 8.38 -32.37 13.15
N GLY A 477 9.12 -31.47 12.49
CA GLY A 477 9.65 -30.27 13.11
C GLY A 477 8.56 -29.28 13.51
N ALA A 478 7.43 -29.25 12.81
CA ALA A 478 6.25 -28.49 13.22
C ALA A 478 5.67 -29.05 14.52
N THR A 479 5.45 -30.36 14.59
CA THR A 479 4.85 -31.02 15.76
C THR A 479 5.70 -30.78 17.00
N SER A 480 7.02 -31.01 16.92
CA SER A 480 7.93 -30.78 18.05
C SER A 480 7.91 -29.35 18.57
N ARG A 481 7.86 -28.35 17.67
CA ARG A 481 7.79 -26.93 18.06
C ARG A 481 6.44 -26.57 18.70
N ALA A 482 5.33 -27.16 18.23
CA ALA A 482 4.01 -26.93 18.82
C ALA A 482 3.87 -27.58 20.21
N GLU A 483 4.43 -28.77 20.42
CA GLU A 483 4.48 -29.42 21.74
C GLU A 483 5.27 -28.56 22.74
N GLN A 484 6.42 -28.01 22.32
CA GLN A 484 7.20 -27.09 23.14
C GLN A 484 6.42 -25.80 23.45
N ALA A 485 5.68 -25.26 22.47
CA ALA A 485 4.83 -24.09 22.65
C ALA A 485 3.71 -24.36 23.67
N GLU A 486 3.03 -25.50 23.54
CA GLU A 486 1.95 -25.92 24.45
C GLU A 486 2.48 -26.12 25.88
N ALA A 487 3.59 -26.85 26.04
CA ALA A 487 4.21 -27.09 27.34
C ALA A 487 4.61 -25.77 28.03
N LEU A 488 5.19 -24.84 27.26
CA LEU A 488 5.61 -23.55 27.78
C LEU A 488 4.42 -22.65 28.14
N ALA A 489 3.35 -22.67 27.32
CA ALA A 489 2.11 -21.95 27.59
C ALA A 489 1.40 -22.46 28.85
N ARG A 490 1.38 -23.79 29.06
CA ARG A 490 0.83 -24.41 30.26
C ARG A 490 1.59 -24.00 31.53
N VAL A 491 2.93 -23.93 31.44
CA VAL A 491 3.78 -23.48 32.56
C VAL A 491 3.60 -21.99 32.84
N SER A 492 3.38 -21.17 31.80
CA SER A 492 3.15 -19.73 31.95
C SER A 492 1.70 -19.36 32.28
N GLY A 493 0.75 -20.30 32.20
CA GLY A 493 -0.68 -20.04 32.37
C GLY A 493 -1.34 -19.29 31.21
N ASP A 494 -0.74 -19.30 30.00
CA ASP A 494 -1.34 -18.66 28.82
C ASP A 494 -2.34 -19.63 28.15
N ALA A 495 -3.55 -19.67 28.72
CA ALA A 495 -4.64 -20.53 28.24
C ALA A 495 -4.99 -20.30 26.75
N THR A 496 -4.71 -19.11 26.22
CA THR A 496 -5.01 -18.77 24.82
C THR A 496 -4.01 -19.44 23.88
N VAL A 497 -2.72 -19.39 24.22
CA VAL A 497 -1.66 -20.04 23.44
C VAL A 497 -1.72 -21.55 23.61
N GLU A 498 -2.04 -22.04 24.81
CA GLU A 498 -2.27 -23.48 25.05
C GLU A 498 -3.40 -24.01 24.15
N ALA A 499 -4.55 -23.34 24.11
CA ALA A 499 -5.66 -23.71 23.23
C ALA A 499 -5.28 -23.66 21.74
N ALA A 500 -4.51 -22.63 21.34
CA ALA A 500 -4.09 -22.44 19.96
C ALA A 500 -3.02 -23.45 19.51
N ALA A 501 -2.15 -23.89 20.43
CA ALA A 501 -1.17 -24.95 20.20
C ALA A 501 -1.84 -26.31 20.11
N ALA A 502 -2.77 -26.62 21.02
CA ALA A 502 -3.57 -27.84 20.95
C ALA A 502 -4.39 -27.92 19.64
N TRP A 503 -5.02 -26.83 19.21
CA TRP A 503 -5.69 -26.78 17.90
C TRP A 503 -4.73 -27.09 16.74
N HIS A 504 -3.53 -26.51 16.78
CA HIS A 504 -2.54 -26.70 15.74
C HIS A 504 -2.02 -28.15 15.69
N LEU A 505 -1.71 -28.74 16.86
CA LEU A 505 -1.32 -30.14 17.00
C LEU A 505 -2.39 -31.08 16.46
N GLY A 506 -3.67 -30.83 16.78
CA GLY A 506 -4.79 -31.58 16.20
C GLY A 506 -4.77 -31.57 14.67
N GLY A 507 -4.54 -30.41 14.07
CA GLY A 507 -4.39 -30.29 12.61
C GLY A 507 -3.18 -31.02 12.05
N LEU A 508 -2.02 -30.92 12.70
CA LEU A 508 -0.78 -31.60 12.29
C LEU A 508 -0.92 -33.12 12.32
N HIS A 509 -1.57 -33.67 13.36
CA HIS A 509 -1.82 -35.11 13.45
C HIS A 509 -2.82 -35.60 12.39
N VAL A 510 -3.84 -34.81 12.04
CA VAL A 510 -4.73 -35.13 10.90
C VAL A 510 -3.94 -35.15 9.58
N LEU A 511 -3.07 -34.17 9.36
CA LEU A 511 -2.22 -34.11 8.16
C LEU A 511 -1.19 -35.25 8.12
N GLY A 512 -0.68 -35.68 9.27
CA GLY A 512 0.21 -36.82 9.44
C GLY A 512 -0.49 -38.19 9.39
N GLY A 513 -1.82 -38.25 9.22
CA GLY A 513 -2.58 -39.49 9.09
C GLY A 513 -3.00 -40.15 10.40
N ASP A 514 -2.89 -39.44 11.53
CA ASP A 514 -3.21 -39.91 12.88
C ASP A 514 -4.40 -39.15 13.51
N PRO A 515 -5.64 -39.42 13.07
CA PRO A 515 -6.84 -38.80 13.61
C PRO A 515 -7.20 -39.26 15.04
N GLU A 516 -6.64 -40.39 15.52
CA GLU A 516 -6.90 -40.88 16.89
C GLU A 516 -6.23 -39.94 17.91
N THR A 517 -4.96 -39.60 17.69
CA THR A 517 -4.24 -38.60 18.50
C THR A 517 -4.81 -37.19 18.33
N ALA A 518 -5.22 -36.84 17.10
CA ALA A 518 -5.80 -35.52 16.81
C ALA A 518 -7.07 -35.22 17.65
N ALA A 519 -7.89 -36.23 17.94
CA ALA A 519 -9.11 -36.08 18.71
C ALA A 519 -8.84 -35.54 20.13
N GLY A 520 -7.77 -36.03 20.78
CA GLY A 520 -7.37 -35.58 22.11
C GLY A 520 -6.97 -34.10 22.11
N PHE A 521 -6.23 -33.67 21.09
CA PHE A 521 -5.80 -32.28 20.93
C PHE A 521 -6.94 -31.31 20.63
N PHE A 522 -7.89 -31.67 19.76
CA PHE A 522 -9.08 -30.84 19.53
C PHE A 522 -9.94 -30.72 20.79
N GLN A 523 -10.08 -31.80 21.57
CA GLN A 523 -10.78 -31.76 22.85
C GLN A 523 -10.06 -30.87 23.88
N ALA A 524 -8.73 -30.93 23.95
CA ALA A 524 -7.93 -30.05 24.80
C ALA A 524 -8.08 -28.58 24.40
N ALA A 525 -8.08 -28.29 23.09
CA ALA A 525 -8.32 -26.95 22.57
C ALA A 525 -9.70 -26.40 22.96
N VAL A 526 -10.76 -27.23 22.90
CA VAL A 526 -12.12 -26.85 23.33
C VAL A 526 -12.17 -26.58 24.84
N LYS A 527 -11.50 -27.40 25.66
CA LYS A 527 -11.49 -27.27 27.13
C LYS A 527 -10.69 -26.06 27.62
N ALA A 528 -9.63 -25.68 26.92
CA ALA A 528 -8.76 -24.57 27.30
C ALA A 528 -9.37 -23.17 27.01
N VAL A 529 -10.44 -23.09 26.21
CA VAL A 529 -11.15 -21.83 25.93
C VAL A 529 -12.10 -21.47 27.08
N PRO A 530 -11.96 -20.31 27.74
CA PRO A 530 -12.86 -19.92 28.82
C PRO A 530 -14.31 -19.75 28.33
N THR A 531 -15.26 -20.32 29.08
CA THR A 531 -16.70 -20.22 28.84
C THR A 531 -17.19 -18.78 28.98
N GLY A 532 -17.57 -18.16 27.85
CA GLY A 532 -18.31 -16.90 27.78
C GLY A 532 -19.21 -16.93 26.53
N PRO A 533 -20.22 -16.07 26.38
CA PRO A 533 -21.28 -16.18 25.35
C PRO A 533 -20.81 -16.08 23.88
N ALA A 534 -19.50 -15.97 23.64
CA ALA A 534 -18.82 -16.01 22.35
C ALA A 534 -17.90 -17.27 22.17
N SER A 535 -18.11 -18.34 22.95
CA SER A 535 -17.23 -19.50 23.12
C SER A 535 -17.34 -20.62 22.06
N GLY A 536 -17.67 -20.29 20.82
CA GLY A 536 -17.67 -21.30 19.76
C GLY A 536 -17.22 -20.66 18.48
N SER A 537 -15.95 -20.84 18.10
CA SER A 537 -15.70 -20.81 16.66
C SER A 537 -16.41 -22.05 16.11
N PRO A 538 -17.47 -21.91 15.28
CA PRO A 538 -18.17 -23.06 14.69
C PRO A 538 -17.19 -24.00 13.96
N MET A 539 -16.04 -23.46 13.55
CA MET A 539 -14.94 -24.19 12.93
C MET A 539 -14.29 -25.23 13.85
N VAL A 540 -14.09 -24.91 15.14
CA VAL A 540 -13.40 -25.80 16.10
C VAL A 540 -14.31 -26.95 16.53
N ALA A 541 -15.58 -26.63 16.80
CA ALA A 541 -16.59 -27.63 17.13
C ALA A 541 -16.86 -28.58 15.95
N GLU A 542 -16.86 -28.08 14.72
CA GLU A 542 -17.08 -28.91 13.53
C GLU A 542 -15.86 -29.82 13.23
N ALA A 543 -14.63 -29.32 13.40
CA ALA A 543 -13.43 -30.16 13.25
C ALA A 543 -13.40 -31.31 14.28
N ASP A 544 -13.71 -31.01 15.55
CA ASP A 544 -13.81 -32.00 16.63
C ASP A 544 -14.91 -33.04 16.35
N ARG A 545 -16.06 -32.61 15.82
CA ARG A 545 -17.14 -33.51 15.37
C ARG A 545 -16.69 -34.44 14.23
N LEU A 546 -16.05 -33.89 13.20
CA LEU A 546 -15.60 -34.65 12.04
C LEU A 546 -14.51 -35.66 12.39
N VAL A 547 -13.56 -35.30 13.27
CA VAL A 547 -12.51 -36.21 13.75
C VAL A 547 -13.09 -37.38 14.53
N ARG A 548 -14.03 -37.13 15.46
CA ARG A 548 -14.70 -38.22 16.20
C ARG A 548 -15.43 -39.18 15.27
N ARG A 549 -16.10 -38.66 14.24
CA ARG A 549 -16.77 -39.50 13.23
C ARG A 549 -15.78 -40.41 12.50
N VAL A 550 -14.57 -39.94 12.19
CA VAL A 550 -13.51 -40.76 11.58
C VAL A 550 -13.04 -41.86 12.53
N VAL A 551 -12.85 -41.56 13.82
CA VAL A 551 -12.45 -42.54 14.84
C VAL A 551 -13.51 -43.64 14.99
N ASP A 552 -14.79 -43.28 15.06
CA ASP A 552 -15.89 -44.24 15.13
C ASP A 552 -15.95 -45.13 13.88
N LEU A 553 -15.83 -44.55 12.68
CA LEU A 553 -15.83 -45.31 11.42
C LEU A 553 -14.65 -46.30 11.33
N ARG A 554 -13.47 -45.93 11.85
CA ARG A 554 -12.31 -46.83 11.91
C ARG A 554 -12.53 -47.98 12.88
N ARG A 555 -13.15 -47.73 14.03
CA ARG A 555 -13.52 -48.78 14.99
C ARG A 555 -14.52 -49.75 14.36
N ASP A 556 -15.61 -49.22 13.81
CA ASP A 556 -16.68 -50.02 13.21
C ASP A 556 -16.16 -50.85 12.03
N ARG A 557 -15.19 -50.33 11.25
CA ARG A 557 -14.52 -51.07 10.17
C ARG A 557 -13.67 -52.24 10.66
N ARG A 558 -13.04 -52.12 11.84
CA ARG A 558 -12.29 -53.23 12.47
C ARG A 558 -13.23 -54.32 12.98
N GLU A 559 -14.43 -53.95 13.43
CA GLU A 559 -15.41 -54.85 14.05
C GLU A 559 -16.33 -55.52 13.01
N HIS A 560 -16.60 -54.88 11.86
CA HIS A 560 -17.58 -55.35 10.89
C HIS A 560 -16.97 -55.62 9.49
N ALA A 561 -16.31 -56.78 9.35
CA ALA A 561 -15.64 -57.20 8.12
C ALA A 561 -16.55 -57.19 6.86
N ALA A 562 -17.85 -57.51 7.00
CA ALA A 562 -18.80 -57.53 5.89
C ALA A 562 -19.17 -56.13 5.37
N ALA A 563 -19.06 -55.08 6.20
CA ALA A 563 -19.36 -53.69 5.85
C ALA A 563 -18.10 -52.85 5.61
N ALA A 564 -16.91 -53.46 5.67
CA ALA A 564 -15.62 -52.76 5.70
C ALA A 564 -15.38 -51.85 4.49
N ALA A 565 -15.85 -52.25 3.30
CA ALA A 565 -15.71 -51.46 2.06
C ALA A 565 -16.60 -50.20 2.05
N GLU A 566 -17.78 -50.26 2.65
CA GLU A 566 -18.70 -49.12 2.73
C GLU A 566 -18.26 -48.12 3.82
N LEU A 567 -17.84 -48.65 4.97
CA LEU A 567 -17.27 -47.86 6.06
C LEU A 567 -15.98 -47.16 5.62
N ALA A 568 -15.13 -47.81 4.81
CA ALA A 568 -13.93 -47.18 4.24
C ALA A 568 -14.27 -45.99 3.32
N ARG A 569 -15.30 -46.09 2.47
CA ARG A 569 -15.75 -44.96 1.65
C ARG A 569 -16.29 -43.80 2.49
N SER A 570 -17.05 -44.11 3.54
CA SER A 570 -17.55 -43.09 4.47
C SER A 570 -16.42 -42.44 5.29
N GLU A 571 -15.39 -43.20 5.66
CA GLU A 571 -14.17 -42.73 6.34
C GLU A 571 -13.44 -41.73 5.43
N GLU A 572 -13.20 -42.10 4.17
CA GLU A 572 -12.51 -41.27 3.18
C GLU A 572 -13.27 -39.96 2.87
N ALA A 573 -14.59 -40.02 2.72
CA ALA A 573 -15.42 -38.83 2.52
C ALA A 573 -15.39 -37.87 3.72
N THR A 574 -15.42 -38.41 4.94
CA THR A 574 -15.34 -37.61 6.18
C THR A 574 -13.94 -37.00 6.35
N MET A 575 -12.89 -37.76 6.03
CA MET A 575 -11.50 -37.26 6.00
C MET A 575 -11.28 -36.21 4.91
N ALA A 576 -11.97 -36.30 3.77
CA ALA A 576 -11.93 -35.28 2.73
C ALA A 576 -12.58 -33.97 3.20
N LEU A 577 -13.74 -34.04 3.87
CA LEU A 577 -14.39 -32.87 4.48
C LEU A 577 -13.53 -32.24 5.58
N LEU A 578 -12.97 -33.06 6.47
CA LEU A 578 -12.08 -32.60 7.53
C LEU A 578 -10.81 -31.94 6.95
N ARG A 579 -10.18 -32.55 5.94
CA ARG A 579 -9.05 -31.94 5.23
C ARG A 579 -9.44 -30.66 4.51
N ALA A 580 -10.62 -30.59 3.89
CA ALA A 580 -11.12 -29.37 3.27
C ALA A 580 -11.32 -28.26 4.31
N HIS A 581 -11.92 -28.57 5.44
CA HIS A 581 -12.18 -27.64 6.54
C HIS A 581 -10.90 -27.12 7.20
N LEU A 582 -9.95 -28.03 7.45
CA LEU A 582 -8.61 -27.68 7.93
C LEU A 582 -7.83 -26.92 6.86
N SER A 583 -7.95 -27.28 5.58
CA SER A 583 -7.33 -26.52 4.49
C SER A 583 -7.90 -25.12 4.41
N THR A 584 -9.22 -24.88 4.51
CA THR A 584 -9.74 -23.49 4.59
C THR A 584 -9.25 -22.71 5.81
N ALA A 585 -8.84 -23.40 6.88
CA ALA A 585 -8.21 -22.82 8.06
C ALA A 585 -6.66 -22.74 7.99
N PHE A 586 -6.04 -23.40 7.00
CA PHE A 586 -4.58 -23.49 6.76
C PHE A 586 -4.14 -23.01 5.35
N SER A 587 -5.07 -22.66 4.46
CA SER A 587 -4.88 -22.12 3.10
C SER A 587 -4.79 -20.61 3.10
N ALA A 588 -3.58 -20.06 2.98
CA ALA A 588 -3.40 -18.63 2.75
C ALA A 588 -4.41 -18.13 1.71
N PRO A 589 -5.00 -16.93 1.83
CA PRO A 589 -5.61 -16.33 0.66
C PRO A 589 -4.59 -16.43 -0.47
N ARG A 590 -4.99 -17.01 -1.61
CA ARG A 590 -4.33 -16.73 -2.88
C ARG A 590 -4.41 -15.22 -3.07
N PHE A 591 -3.45 -14.48 -2.56
CA PHE A 591 -2.98 -13.31 -3.25
C PHE A 591 -2.57 -13.82 -4.62
N ALA A 592 -3.10 -13.20 -5.68
CA ALA A 592 -2.88 -13.59 -7.07
C ALA A 592 -1.46 -14.17 -7.24
N GLU A 593 -1.39 -15.45 -7.63
CA GLU A 593 -0.13 -16.11 -7.97
C GLU A 593 0.59 -15.22 -9.00
N GLU A 594 1.72 -14.61 -8.61
CA GLU A 594 2.76 -14.24 -9.56
C GLU A 594 3.14 -15.54 -10.29
N PRO A 595 3.09 -15.61 -11.64
CA PRO A 595 3.58 -16.79 -12.35
C PRO A 595 5.10 -16.85 -12.20
N GLY A 596 5.57 -17.67 -11.27
CA GLY A 596 6.99 -17.97 -11.09
C GLY A 596 7.56 -18.80 -12.26
N PRO A 597 8.86 -18.64 -12.58
CA PRO A 597 9.50 -19.31 -13.70
C PRO A 597 9.70 -20.80 -13.40
N ALA A 598 9.36 -21.65 -14.37
CA ALA A 598 9.63 -23.07 -14.31
C ALA A 598 11.15 -23.33 -14.29
N ALA A 599 11.69 -23.75 -13.14
CA ALA A 599 13.01 -24.35 -13.04
C ALA A 599 12.88 -25.87 -13.22
N GLY A 600 13.48 -26.39 -14.29
CA GLY A 600 13.45 -27.79 -14.67
C GLY A 600 14.16 -28.71 -13.67
N ALA A 601 13.52 -29.84 -13.39
CA ALA A 601 14.16 -30.99 -12.76
C ALA A 601 14.95 -31.79 -13.80
N ALA A 602 16.20 -32.08 -13.46
CA ALA A 602 17.03 -33.06 -14.15
C ALA A 602 16.67 -34.48 -13.68
N ALA A 603 16.53 -35.43 -14.62
CA ALA A 603 17.09 -36.79 -14.55
C ALA A 603 16.74 -37.64 -15.79
N ALA A 604 17.72 -38.50 -16.18
CA ALA A 604 17.75 -39.55 -17.21
C ALA A 604 17.90 -39.09 -18.68
N GLY A 605 18.82 -39.61 -19.51
CA GLY A 605 19.66 -40.81 -19.43
C GLY A 605 19.55 -41.61 -20.73
N GLU A 606 20.60 -41.54 -21.56
CA GLU A 606 21.03 -42.46 -22.64
C GLU A 606 20.18 -42.68 -23.91
N ALA A 607 20.75 -42.29 -25.08
CA ALA A 607 21.29 -43.18 -26.12
C ALA A 607 21.04 -42.69 -27.58
N GLY A 608 22.14 -42.46 -28.31
CA GLY A 608 22.29 -42.89 -29.71
C GLY A 608 22.13 -41.87 -30.85
N GLY A 609 23.25 -41.56 -31.52
CA GLY A 609 23.30 -41.49 -32.99
C GLY A 609 23.55 -40.12 -33.65
N ASP A 610 24.82 -39.81 -33.89
CA ASP A 610 25.32 -38.93 -34.96
C ASP A 610 25.31 -39.71 -36.33
N PRO A 611 25.65 -39.14 -37.52
CA PRO A 611 25.95 -37.75 -37.86
C PRO A 611 25.40 -37.26 -39.23
N ALA A 612 25.75 -36.00 -39.54
CA ALA A 612 26.13 -35.47 -40.87
C ALA A 612 25.09 -34.71 -41.72
N GLY A 613 25.54 -33.53 -42.21
CA GLY A 613 25.29 -33.16 -43.60
C GLY A 613 24.83 -31.74 -43.90
N ALA A 614 25.79 -30.81 -43.94
CA ALA A 614 25.92 -29.76 -44.96
C ALA A 614 24.82 -28.67 -45.12
N GLY A 615 25.25 -27.43 -44.85
CA GLY A 615 25.39 -26.41 -45.90
C GLY A 615 24.26 -25.38 -46.06
N GLY A 616 24.65 -24.13 -46.26
CA GLY A 616 23.85 -23.17 -47.03
C GLY A 616 23.51 -21.87 -46.31
N ARG A 617 24.31 -20.83 -46.61
CA ARG A 617 24.02 -19.43 -46.33
C ARG A 617 22.75 -19.00 -47.07
N THR A 618 21.94 -18.10 -46.51
CA THR A 618 21.63 -16.76 -47.05
C THR A 618 20.55 -16.07 -46.23
N ALA A 619 20.67 -14.74 -46.18
CA ALA A 619 19.78 -13.82 -45.50
C ALA A 619 18.38 -13.82 -46.11
N THR A 620 17.35 -13.71 -45.28
CA THR A 620 16.18 -12.82 -45.45
C THR A 620 15.29 -12.91 -44.22
N GLY A 621 14.64 -11.79 -43.89
CA GLY A 621 13.87 -11.61 -42.66
C GLY A 621 12.80 -12.67 -42.42
N LEU A 622 12.61 -13.00 -41.15
CA LEU A 622 11.40 -13.65 -40.68
C LEU A 622 10.63 -12.69 -39.78
N SER A 623 9.52 -12.23 -40.33
CA SER A 623 8.30 -11.97 -39.57
C SER A 623 7.95 -13.22 -38.77
N VAL A 624 7.92 -13.11 -37.45
CA VAL A 624 7.24 -14.12 -36.63
C VAL A 624 5.76 -13.73 -36.62
N ASP A 625 5.00 -14.55 -37.32
CA ASP A 625 3.54 -14.55 -37.36
C ASP A 625 3.00 -14.89 -35.96
N LEU A 626 2.38 -13.92 -35.31
CA LEU A 626 1.77 -14.07 -33.98
C LEU A 626 0.31 -14.56 -34.06
N SER A 627 -0.11 -15.14 -35.18
CA SER A 627 -1.46 -15.68 -35.37
C SER A 627 -1.55 -17.21 -35.24
N VAL A 628 -1.31 -17.71 -34.02
CA VAL A 628 -1.91 -18.96 -33.50
C VAL A 628 -2.27 -18.69 -32.03
N VAL A 629 -3.37 -17.99 -31.75
CA VAL A 629 -4.73 -18.53 -31.58
C VAL A 629 -4.72 -19.73 -30.62
N THR A 630 -4.94 -19.51 -29.33
CA THR A 630 -6.29 -19.57 -28.72
C THR A 630 -7.19 -20.63 -29.33
N GLN A 631 -6.85 -21.91 -29.15
CA GLN A 631 -7.84 -22.98 -29.24
C GLN A 631 -8.13 -23.53 -27.84
N ARG A 632 -8.93 -22.78 -27.07
CA ARG A 632 -9.83 -23.42 -26.11
C ARG A 632 -11.04 -23.88 -26.93
N ARG A 633 -11.13 -25.19 -27.16
CA ARG A 633 -12.33 -25.86 -27.67
C ARG A 633 -13.55 -25.39 -26.87
N PRO A 634 -14.64 -24.91 -27.49
CA PRO A 634 -15.92 -24.86 -26.81
C PRO A 634 -16.42 -26.30 -26.70
N ALA A 635 -16.45 -26.83 -25.48
CA ALA A 635 -17.30 -27.97 -25.19
C ALA A 635 -18.74 -27.44 -25.14
N ASP A 636 -19.59 -27.98 -26.00
CA ASP A 636 -21.04 -27.79 -25.94
C ASP A 636 -21.56 -28.08 -24.54
N ALA A 637 -22.05 -27.04 -23.87
CA ALA A 637 -22.97 -27.15 -22.76
C ALA A 637 -23.90 -25.93 -22.82
N ALA A 638 -25.04 -26.13 -23.48
CA ALA A 638 -26.17 -25.23 -23.37
C ALA A 638 -26.60 -25.17 -21.88
N MET A 639 -26.38 -24.03 -21.25
CA MET A 639 -27.00 -23.63 -20.00
C MET A 639 -27.45 -22.18 -20.17
N ASP A 640 -28.73 -22.00 -20.46
CA ASP A 640 -29.41 -20.71 -20.34
C ASP A 640 -29.34 -20.26 -18.88
N GLY A 641 -28.63 -19.17 -18.63
CA GLY A 641 -28.48 -18.58 -17.30
C GLY A 641 -27.58 -17.35 -17.26
N CYS A 642 -28.15 -16.17 -17.50
CA CYS A 642 -27.71 -14.85 -17.00
C CYS A 642 -26.19 -14.52 -16.98
N ALA A 643 -25.43 -14.86 -18.03
CA ALA A 643 -24.04 -14.38 -18.16
C ALA A 643 -24.01 -12.89 -18.56
N ARG A 644 -23.35 -12.06 -17.76
CA ARG A 644 -23.11 -10.64 -18.06
C ARG A 644 -22.28 -10.53 -19.36
N PRO A 645 -22.61 -9.65 -20.32
CA PRO A 645 -21.79 -9.45 -21.50
C PRO A 645 -20.38 -8.96 -21.11
N GLU A 646 -19.36 -9.64 -21.62
CA GLU A 646 -17.95 -9.31 -21.40
C GLU A 646 -17.42 -8.49 -22.57
N MET A 647 -16.98 -7.26 -22.31
CA MET A 647 -16.40 -6.34 -23.28
C MET A 647 -14.90 -6.19 -23.02
N VAL A 648 -14.08 -6.52 -24.02
CA VAL A 648 -12.63 -6.27 -24.02
C VAL A 648 -12.36 -5.08 -24.93
N VAL A 649 -11.72 -4.05 -24.37
CA VAL A 649 -11.42 -2.80 -25.05
C VAL A 649 -9.92 -2.58 -25.08
N HIS A 650 -9.42 -2.30 -26.27
CA HIS A 650 -8.03 -2.06 -26.54
C HIS A 650 -7.82 -0.64 -27.03
N VAL A 651 -7.16 0.20 -26.25
CA VAL A 651 -6.96 1.63 -26.53
C VAL A 651 -5.49 2.02 -26.70
N LEU A 652 -4.55 1.16 -26.27
CA LEU A 652 -3.10 1.38 -26.41
C LEU A 652 -2.59 0.94 -27.79
N GLY A 653 -2.98 1.71 -28.80
CA GLY A 653 -2.81 1.42 -30.21
C GLY A 653 -4.11 1.70 -30.97
N PRO A 654 -4.31 1.08 -32.14
CA PRO A 654 -5.59 1.16 -32.84
C PRO A 654 -6.72 0.63 -31.95
N LEU A 655 -7.83 1.37 -31.89
CA LEU A 655 -8.98 0.96 -31.09
C LEU A 655 -9.50 -0.40 -31.59
N SER A 656 -9.55 -1.38 -30.69
CA SER A 656 -10.19 -2.67 -30.92
C SER A 656 -11.17 -2.97 -29.79
N VAL A 657 -12.33 -3.50 -30.13
CA VAL A 657 -13.41 -3.80 -29.18
C VAL A 657 -13.95 -5.17 -29.51
N ALA A 658 -14.03 -6.04 -28.52
CA ALA A 658 -14.70 -7.33 -28.62
C ALA A 658 -15.76 -7.46 -27.53
N VAL A 659 -16.93 -7.99 -27.87
CA VAL A 659 -18.00 -8.30 -26.91
C VAL A 659 -18.30 -9.79 -26.98
N ASN A 660 -18.22 -10.49 -25.86
CA ASN A 660 -18.34 -11.96 -25.76
C ASN A 660 -17.43 -12.68 -26.77
N GLY A 661 -16.19 -12.20 -26.91
CA GLY A 661 -15.19 -12.73 -27.85
C GLY A 661 -15.41 -12.39 -29.32
N ARG A 662 -16.48 -11.66 -29.69
CA ARG A 662 -16.75 -11.25 -31.08
C ARG A 662 -16.25 -9.82 -31.32
N PRO A 663 -15.37 -9.58 -32.31
CA PRO A 663 -14.90 -8.24 -32.64
C PRO A 663 -16.07 -7.41 -33.16
N VAL A 664 -16.14 -6.14 -32.77
CA VAL A 664 -17.17 -5.24 -33.26
C VAL A 664 -16.62 -4.39 -34.40
N ALA A 665 -17.25 -4.45 -35.57
CA ALA A 665 -16.85 -3.73 -36.78
C ALA A 665 -17.91 -2.70 -37.22
N GLY A 666 -17.62 -1.90 -38.25
CA GLY A 666 -18.60 -0.96 -38.83
C GLY A 666 -18.83 0.36 -38.09
N TRP A 667 -17.93 0.74 -37.19
CA TRP A 667 -18.03 1.98 -36.39
C TRP A 667 -17.40 3.16 -37.13
N GLY A 668 -18.10 4.30 -37.19
CA GLY A 668 -17.48 5.56 -37.60
C GLY A 668 -16.46 6.07 -36.57
N SER A 669 -15.60 7.02 -36.99
CA SER A 669 -14.55 7.57 -36.13
C SER A 669 -15.10 8.22 -34.85
N ARG A 670 -16.26 8.86 -34.94
CA ARG A 670 -16.91 9.52 -33.80
C ARG A 670 -17.45 8.53 -32.77
N GLN A 671 -18.04 7.40 -33.21
CA GLN A 671 -18.52 6.35 -32.32
C GLN A 671 -17.36 5.68 -31.57
N ARG A 672 -16.24 5.43 -32.26
CA ARG A 672 -15.00 4.89 -31.69
C ARG A 672 -14.45 5.79 -30.60
N ALA A 673 -14.28 7.08 -30.90
CA ALA A 673 -13.82 8.08 -29.94
C ALA A 673 -14.77 8.20 -28.74
N LEU A 674 -16.09 8.21 -28.97
CA LEU A 674 -17.08 8.29 -27.90
C LEU A 674 -17.06 7.07 -26.97
N LEU A 675 -16.96 5.86 -27.51
CA LEU A 675 -16.82 4.67 -26.67
C LEU A 675 -15.54 4.72 -25.84
N ALA A 676 -14.40 5.02 -26.47
CA ALA A 676 -13.13 5.12 -25.75
C ALA A 676 -13.19 6.17 -24.63
N TYR A 677 -13.85 7.30 -24.86
CA TYR A 677 -14.09 8.33 -23.85
C TYR A 677 -14.92 7.79 -22.67
N LEU A 678 -16.03 7.11 -22.95
CA LEU A 678 -16.89 6.52 -21.92
C LEU A 678 -16.19 5.40 -21.14
N VAL A 679 -15.36 4.60 -21.81
CA VAL A 679 -14.56 3.54 -21.20
C VAL A 679 -13.50 4.13 -20.27
N LEU A 680 -12.80 5.19 -20.71
CA LEU A 680 -11.76 5.83 -19.90
C LEU A 680 -12.34 6.55 -18.67
N HIS A 681 -13.52 7.16 -18.81
CA HIS A 681 -14.20 7.88 -17.73
C HIS A 681 -15.29 7.05 -17.03
N ARG A 682 -15.19 5.71 -17.08
CA ARG A 682 -16.20 4.80 -16.50
C ARG A 682 -16.30 4.91 -14.97
N ALA A 683 -15.27 5.41 -14.29
CA ALA A 683 -15.25 5.66 -12.85
C ALA A 683 -15.85 7.03 -12.49
N ASP A 684 -15.58 8.08 -13.27
CA ASP A 684 -15.96 9.46 -12.95
C ASP A 684 -17.32 9.89 -13.55
N THR A 685 -17.79 9.19 -14.60
CA THR A 685 -19.14 9.33 -15.20
C THR A 685 -19.54 10.79 -15.53
N PRO A 686 -18.88 11.44 -16.50
CA PRO A 686 -19.10 12.86 -16.80
C PRO A 686 -20.53 13.14 -17.26
N VAL A 687 -21.10 14.26 -16.77
CA VAL A 687 -22.41 14.75 -17.23
C VAL A 687 -22.38 15.05 -18.72
N ARG A 688 -23.53 14.92 -19.38
CA ARG A 688 -23.67 15.06 -20.83
C ARG A 688 -23.05 16.34 -21.37
N GLU A 689 -23.17 17.44 -20.64
CA GLU A 689 -22.65 18.75 -21.03
C GLU A 689 -21.10 18.76 -21.14
N VAL A 690 -20.40 17.98 -20.31
CA VAL A 690 -18.95 17.79 -20.40
C VAL A 690 -18.58 16.98 -21.63
N VAL A 691 -19.36 15.95 -21.95
CA VAL A 691 -19.18 15.15 -23.18
C VAL A 691 -19.45 16.01 -24.43
N MET A 692 -20.43 16.91 -24.37
CA MET A 692 -20.72 17.84 -25.45
C MET A 692 -19.52 18.77 -25.72
N GLU A 693 -18.97 19.40 -24.68
CA GLU A 693 -17.81 20.28 -24.80
C GLU A 693 -16.57 19.55 -25.32
N ALA A 694 -16.35 18.30 -24.87
CA ALA A 694 -15.19 17.50 -25.29
C ALA A 694 -15.20 17.11 -26.77
N PHE A 695 -16.38 16.94 -27.38
CA PHE A 695 -16.52 16.44 -28.76
C PHE A 695 -16.98 17.50 -29.78
N TRP A 696 -17.67 18.54 -29.31
CA TRP A 696 -18.18 19.65 -30.13
C TRP A 696 -17.93 21.00 -29.43
N PRO A 697 -16.66 21.37 -29.21
CA PRO A 697 -16.32 22.61 -28.51
C PRO A 697 -16.85 23.83 -29.28
N GLY A 698 -17.41 24.80 -28.55
CA GLY A 698 -17.90 26.06 -29.12
C GLY A 698 -19.16 25.95 -30.01
N VAL A 699 -19.82 24.78 -30.05
CA VAL A 699 -21.10 24.60 -30.75
C VAL A 699 -22.26 24.96 -29.82
N ASP A 700 -23.33 25.54 -30.38
CA ASP A 700 -24.55 25.84 -29.63
C ASP A 700 -25.04 24.61 -28.83
N PRO A 701 -25.42 24.75 -27.54
CA PRO A 701 -25.78 23.61 -26.69
C PRO A 701 -26.92 22.73 -27.23
N ALA A 702 -27.89 23.28 -27.96
CA ALA A 702 -28.96 22.48 -28.53
C ALA A 702 -28.45 21.66 -29.73
N ALA A 703 -27.61 22.25 -30.58
CA ALA A 703 -26.98 21.56 -31.70
C ALA A 703 -25.97 20.48 -31.26
N ALA A 704 -25.17 20.76 -30.23
CA ALA A 704 -24.24 19.80 -29.64
C ALA A 704 -24.98 18.62 -28.98
N ARG A 705 -26.11 18.89 -28.31
CA ARG A 705 -26.97 17.83 -27.73
C ARG A 705 -27.52 16.91 -28.81
N ASN A 706 -28.04 17.45 -29.91
CA ASN A 706 -28.54 16.66 -31.04
C ASN A 706 -27.42 15.81 -31.64
N SER A 707 -26.23 16.40 -31.83
CA SER A 707 -25.05 15.69 -32.36
C SER A 707 -24.61 14.54 -31.45
N LEU A 708 -24.61 14.74 -30.14
CA LEU A 708 -24.31 13.69 -29.16
C LEU A 708 -25.36 12.57 -29.17
N GLN A 709 -26.65 12.90 -29.26
CA GLN A 709 -27.71 11.89 -29.38
C GLN A 709 -27.55 11.04 -30.64
N VAL A 710 -27.22 11.65 -31.78
CA VAL A 710 -26.94 10.94 -33.04
C VAL A 710 -25.71 10.03 -32.89
N ALA A 711 -24.63 10.52 -32.29
CA ALA A 711 -23.42 9.74 -32.06
C ALA A 711 -23.67 8.53 -31.13
N VAL A 712 -24.40 8.73 -30.03
CA VAL A 712 -24.79 7.64 -29.10
C VAL A 712 -25.74 6.66 -29.78
N SER A 713 -26.70 7.13 -30.59
CA SER A 713 -27.60 6.25 -31.34
C SER A 713 -26.83 5.37 -32.32
N GLY A 714 -25.88 5.96 -33.05
CA GLY A 714 -24.95 5.22 -33.92
C GLY A 714 -24.13 4.19 -33.15
N LEU A 715 -23.58 4.56 -31.99
CA LEU A 715 -22.83 3.67 -31.11
C LEU A 715 -23.68 2.48 -30.62
N ARG A 716 -24.91 2.75 -30.15
CA ARG A 716 -25.85 1.72 -29.71
C ARG A 716 -26.24 0.77 -30.84
N ARG A 717 -26.44 1.28 -32.06
CA ARG A 717 -26.78 0.46 -33.22
C ARG A 717 -25.70 -0.58 -33.50
N VAL A 718 -24.44 -0.17 -33.50
CA VAL A 718 -23.31 -1.06 -33.77
C VAL A 718 -23.14 -2.10 -32.66
N LEU A 719 -23.29 -1.70 -31.40
CA LEU A 719 -23.17 -2.62 -30.26
C LEU A 719 -24.30 -3.66 -30.15
N ARG A 720 -25.50 -3.34 -30.66
CA ARG A 720 -26.65 -4.26 -30.71
C ARG A 720 -26.43 -5.46 -31.63
N GLU A 721 -25.51 -5.36 -32.58
CA GLU A 721 -25.17 -6.48 -33.48
C GLU A 721 -24.39 -7.58 -32.74
N THR A 722 -23.80 -7.26 -31.58
CA THR A 722 -22.96 -8.19 -30.80
C THR A 722 -23.59 -8.63 -29.48
N THR A 723 -24.56 -7.88 -28.93
CA THR A 723 -25.27 -8.25 -27.69
C THR A 723 -26.74 -7.80 -27.71
N ARG A 724 -27.61 -8.57 -27.04
CA ARG A 724 -29.05 -8.31 -26.95
C ARG A 724 -29.41 -7.24 -25.90
N GLY A 725 -28.50 -6.92 -24.97
CA GLY A 725 -28.71 -5.96 -23.88
C GLY A 725 -28.24 -4.52 -24.19
N PRO A 726 -28.73 -3.50 -23.46
CA PRO A 726 -28.27 -2.13 -23.62
C PRO A 726 -26.83 -1.99 -23.11
N VAL A 727 -25.88 -1.62 -23.98
CA VAL A 727 -24.47 -1.44 -23.59
C VAL A 727 -24.17 -0.02 -23.09
N VAL A 728 -24.87 0.98 -23.63
CA VAL A 728 -24.73 2.40 -23.24
C VAL A 728 -26.08 2.89 -22.76
N VAL A 729 -26.16 3.28 -21.49
CA VAL A 729 -27.39 3.80 -20.85
C VAL A 729 -27.29 5.30 -20.63
N PHE A 730 -28.46 5.95 -20.59
CA PHE A 730 -28.57 7.37 -20.25
C PHE A 730 -29.45 7.50 -19.01
N GLU A 731 -28.84 7.92 -17.90
CA GLU A 731 -29.51 8.02 -16.61
C GLU A 731 -29.04 9.29 -15.91
N ARG A 732 -29.98 10.05 -15.32
CA ARG A 732 -29.69 11.25 -14.52
C ARG A 732 -28.76 12.28 -15.22
N GLY A 733 -28.90 12.44 -16.54
CA GLY A 733 -28.11 13.40 -17.32
C GLY A 733 -26.74 12.90 -17.76
N ILE A 734 -26.41 11.62 -17.55
CA ILE A 734 -25.10 11.04 -17.83
C ILE A 734 -25.23 9.90 -18.84
N TYR A 735 -24.30 9.83 -19.79
CA TYR A 735 -24.08 8.63 -20.60
C TYR A 735 -23.02 7.76 -19.94
N ARG A 736 -23.31 6.47 -19.73
CA ARG A 736 -22.37 5.51 -19.15
C ARG A 736 -22.52 4.13 -19.77
N LEU A 737 -21.50 3.29 -19.59
CA LEU A 737 -21.62 1.86 -19.85
C LEU A 737 -22.61 1.23 -18.86
N ALA A 738 -23.41 0.29 -19.35
CA ALA A 738 -24.41 -0.37 -18.52
C ALA A 738 -23.72 -1.23 -17.43
N PRO A 739 -24.20 -1.20 -16.17
CA PRO A 739 -23.50 -1.81 -15.04
C PRO A 739 -23.47 -3.35 -15.07
N ASP A 740 -24.30 -3.96 -15.91
CA ASP A 740 -24.33 -5.38 -16.22
C ASP A 740 -23.30 -5.80 -17.28
N VAL A 741 -22.56 -4.86 -17.89
CA VAL A 741 -21.45 -5.15 -18.81
C VAL A 741 -20.14 -5.26 -18.02
N ALA A 742 -19.49 -6.41 -18.08
CA ALA A 742 -18.13 -6.56 -17.56
C ALA A 742 -17.15 -5.95 -18.58
N VAL A 743 -16.28 -5.03 -18.17
CA VAL A 743 -15.37 -4.31 -19.09
C VAL A 743 -13.93 -4.53 -18.66
N SER A 744 -13.10 -5.02 -19.58
CA SER A 744 -11.65 -5.12 -19.44
C SER A 744 -10.98 -4.15 -20.43
N VAL A 745 -10.02 -3.36 -19.96
CA VAL A 745 -9.33 -2.34 -20.77
C VAL A 745 -7.82 -2.55 -20.68
N ASP A 746 -7.13 -2.63 -21.82
CA ASP A 746 -5.67 -2.80 -21.84
C ASP A 746 -4.91 -1.66 -21.15
N ALA A 747 -5.44 -0.43 -21.16
CA ALA A 747 -4.89 0.69 -20.39
C ALA A 747 -4.84 0.42 -18.88
N ASP A 748 -5.86 -0.22 -18.30
CA ASP A 748 -5.86 -0.53 -16.86
C ASP A 748 -4.81 -1.58 -16.53
N VAL A 749 -4.70 -2.60 -17.39
CA VAL A 749 -3.75 -3.70 -17.24
C VAL A 749 -2.32 -3.19 -17.43
N PHE A 750 -2.10 -2.30 -18.40
CA PHE A 750 -0.83 -1.62 -18.62
C PHE A 750 -0.40 -0.82 -17.38
N GLU A 751 -1.29 0.03 -16.85
CA GLU A 751 -0.97 0.80 -15.64
C GLU A 751 -0.72 -0.09 -14.43
N HIS A 752 -1.43 -1.22 -14.32
CA HIS A 752 -1.19 -2.21 -13.27
C HIS A 752 0.24 -2.76 -13.34
N HIS A 753 0.66 -3.24 -14.51
CA HIS A 753 2.02 -3.76 -14.72
C HIS A 753 3.10 -2.69 -14.50
N VAL A 754 2.87 -1.44 -14.94
CA VAL A 754 3.79 -0.33 -14.67
C VAL A 754 3.95 -0.09 -13.16
N ARG A 755 2.83 -0.06 -12.41
CA ARG A 755 2.87 0.13 -10.95
C ARG A 755 3.58 -1.04 -10.25
N ALA A 756 3.33 -2.28 -10.69
CA ALA A 756 3.99 -3.46 -10.17
C ALA A 756 5.50 -3.44 -10.47
N GLY A 757 5.88 -3.11 -11.71
CA GLY A 757 7.26 -2.94 -12.15
C GLY A 757 8.02 -1.92 -11.30
N ARG A 758 7.46 -0.71 -11.09
CA ARG A 758 8.06 0.32 -10.22
C ARG A 758 8.32 -0.21 -8.83
N ARG A 759 7.29 -0.82 -8.22
CA ARG A 759 7.38 -1.38 -6.87
C ARG A 759 8.46 -2.44 -6.78
N LEU A 760 8.55 -3.36 -7.74
CA LEU A 760 9.53 -4.45 -7.72
C LEU A 760 10.96 -3.94 -7.97
N THR A 761 11.12 -2.93 -8.83
CA THR A 761 12.41 -2.25 -9.03
C THR A 761 12.87 -1.54 -7.74
N ASP A 762 11.97 -0.81 -7.06
CA ASP A 762 12.29 -0.13 -5.79
C ASP A 762 12.67 -1.11 -4.68
N LEU A 763 12.10 -2.33 -4.71
CA LEU A 763 12.40 -3.41 -3.76
C LEU A 763 13.64 -4.24 -4.16
N GLY A 764 14.34 -3.90 -5.24
CA GLY A 764 15.51 -4.64 -5.74
C GLY A 764 15.21 -6.04 -6.31
N ARG A 765 13.93 -6.40 -6.49
CA ARG A 765 13.49 -7.69 -7.09
C ARG A 765 13.57 -7.61 -8.62
N HIS A 766 14.79 -7.56 -9.16
CA HIS A 766 15.02 -7.27 -10.57
C HIS A 766 14.41 -8.27 -11.54
N ASP A 767 14.44 -9.58 -11.25
CA ASP A 767 13.89 -10.60 -12.17
C ASP A 767 12.36 -10.54 -12.25
N ASP A 768 11.69 -10.32 -11.13
CA ASP A 768 10.23 -10.14 -11.10
C ASP A 768 9.83 -8.81 -11.74
N ALA A 769 10.61 -7.75 -11.51
CA ALA A 769 10.38 -6.45 -12.15
C ALA A 769 10.49 -6.57 -13.68
N VAL A 770 11.43 -7.37 -14.19
CA VAL A 770 11.56 -7.62 -15.64
C VAL A 770 10.27 -8.18 -16.22
N ALA A 771 9.65 -9.17 -15.58
CA ALA A 771 8.40 -9.77 -16.07
C ALA A 771 7.26 -8.74 -16.15
N GLU A 772 7.09 -7.92 -15.11
CA GLU A 772 6.08 -6.87 -15.08
C GLU A 772 6.34 -5.78 -16.13
N TRP A 773 7.59 -5.35 -16.29
CA TRP A 773 7.95 -4.36 -17.29
C TRP A 773 7.81 -4.90 -18.73
N GLU A 774 8.13 -6.17 -18.98
CA GLU A 774 7.89 -6.85 -20.26
C GLU A 774 6.39 -6.88 -20.59
N ALA A 775 5.55 -7.25 -19.62
CA ALA A 775 4.10 -7.26 -19.79
C ALA A 775 3.53 -5.86 -20.10
N ALA A 776 4.01 -4.83 -19.40
CA ALA A 776 3.63 -3.44 -19.69
C ALA A 776 4.04 -3.03 -21.12
N VAL A 777 5.28 -3.28 -21.52
CA VAL A 777 5.76 -2.93 -22.88
C VAL A 777 4.97 -3.67 -23.96
N ALA A 778 4.62 -4.94 -23.74
CA ALA A 778 3.86 -5.75 -24.71
C ALA A 778 2.43 -5.23 -24.95
N LEU A 779 1.80 -4.63 -23.94
CA LEU A 779 0.44 -4.08 -24.06
C LEU A 779 0.38 -2.79 -24.89
N TYR A 780 1.48 -2.04 -24.96
CA TYR A 780 1.55 -0.79 -25.72
C TYR A 780 1.88 -1.05 -27.19
N ARG A 781 0.85 -1.26 -28.01
CA ARG A 781 1.01 -1.56 -29.45
C ARG A 781 1.15 -0.32 -30.33
N GLY A 782 0.89 0.86 -29.77
CA GLY A 782 0.96 2.14 -30.45
C GLY A 782 0.34 3.24 -29.60
N ASP A 783 0.37 4.47 -30.11
CA ASP A 783 -0.20 5.60 -29.37
C ASP A 783 -1.70 5.42 -29.09
N PHE A 784 -2.14 6.00 -27.98
CA PHE A 784 -3.54 5.94 -27.56
C PHE A 784 -4.49 6.32 -28.71
N LEU A 785 -5.38 5.39 -29.07
CA LEU A 785 -6.31 5.50 -30.19
C LEU A 785 -5.65 5.82 -31.54
N ALA A 786 -4.49 5.20 -31.82
CA ALA A 786 -3.79 5.35 -33.10
C ALA A 786 -4.73 5.11 -34.30
N GLY A 787 -4.63 5.94 -35.33
CA GLY A 787 -5.52 5.87 -36.51
C GLY A 787 -6.95 6.37 -36.27
N THR A 788 -7.28 6.90 -35.09
CA THR A 788 -8.53 7.62 -34.83
C THR A 788 -8.30 9.12 -34.98
N ARG A 789 -9.30 9.85 -35.47
CA ARG A 789 -9.26 11.33 -35.52
C ARG A 789 -8.97 11.86 -34.11
N THR A 790 -7.93 12.67 -33.97
CA THR A 790 -7.58 13.33 -32.71
C THR A 790 -8.60 14.39 -32.37
N ASP A 791 -9.26 14.23 -31.22
CA ASP A 791 -10.06 15.27 -30.56
C ASP A 791 -9.26 15.81 -29.36
N ASP A 792 -9.52 17.05 -28.92
CA ASP A 792 -8.70 17.75 -27.92
C ASP A 792 -8.59 17.00 -26.59
N TRP A 793 -9.65 16.30 -26.17
CA TRP A 793 -9.65 15.50 -24.95
C TRP A 793 -8.64 14.34 -25.00
N MET A 794 -8.24 13.89 -26.19
CA MET A 794 -7.30 12.77 -26.37
C MET A 794 -5.84 13.19 -26.15
N VAL A 795 -5.52 14.48 -26.23
CA VAL A 795 -4.13 14.97 -26.20
C VAL A 795 -3.45 14.59 -24.88
N LEU A 796 -4.11 14.87 -23.76
CA LEU A 796 -3.54 14.62 -22.43
C LEU A 796 -3.39 13.10 -22.12
N PRO A 797 -4.42 12.26 -22.29
CA PRO A 797 -4.27 10.81 -22.09
C PRO A 797 -3.23 10.19 -23.01
N ARG A 798 -3.16 10.62 -24.28
CA ARG A 798 -2.18 10.11 -25.24
C ARG A 798 -0.75 10.42 -24.79
N GLU A 799 -0.50 11.65 -24.36
CA GLU A 799 0.82 12.02 -23.86
C GLU A 799 1.18 11.30 -22.56
N GLN A 800 0.22 11.16 -21.64
CA GLN A 800 0.43 10.44 -20.38
C GLN A 800 0.81 8.97 -20.61
N PHE A 801 0.09 8.25 -21.47
CA PHE A 801 0.42 6.86 -21.80
C PHE A 801 1.75 6.75 -22.55
N ARG A 802 2.06 7.70 -23.45
CA ARG A 802 3.34 7.75 -24.17
C ARG A 802 4.52 7.91 -23.22
N LEU A 803 4.46 8.86 -22.29
CA LEU A 803 5.51 9.10 -21.30
C LEU A 803 5.68 7.89 -20.35
N THR A 804 4.57 7.30 -19.91
CA THR A 804 4.58 6.11 -19.05
C THR A 804 5.20 4.90 -19.76
N HIS A 805 4.93 4.73 -21.05
CA HIS A 805 5.55 3.68 -21.86
C HIS A 805 7.06 3.92 -22.07
N LEU A 806 7.47 5.16 -22.32
CA LEU A 806 8.89 5.52 -22.41
C LEU A 806 9.65 5.23 -21.10
N GLU A 807 9.01 5.45 -19.96
CA GLU A 807 9.54 5.06 -18.65
C GLU A 807 9.68 3.54 -18.54
N ALA A 808 8.65 2.77 -18.92
CA ALA A 808 8.71 1.31 -18.88
C ALA A 808 9.86 0.75 -19.73
N LEU A 809 10.06 1.28 -20.95
CA LEU A 809 11.19 0.93 -21.81
C LEU A 809 12.55 1.30 -21.17
N ASP A 810 12.64 2.45 -20.51
CA ASP A 810 13.86 2.92 -19.86
C ASP A 810 14.25 2.06 -18.65
N GLN A 811 13.26 1.68 -17.82
CA GLN A 811 13.45 0.78 -16.69
C GLN A 811 13.85 -0.62 -17.16
N LEU A 812 13.11 -1.20 -18.11
CA LEU A 812 13.41 -2.54 -18.62
C LEU A 812 14.79 -2.61 -19.30
N SER A 813 15.15 -1.59 -20.10
CA SER A 813 16.47 -1.54 -20.73
C SER A 813 17.59 -1.37 -19.71
N SER A 814 17.38 -0.65 -18.61
CA SER A 814 18.33 -0.57 -17.50
C SER A 814 18.54 -1.93 -16.83
N LEU A 815 17.46 -2.67 -16.56
CA LEU A 815 17.51 -4.01 -15.96
C LEU A 815 18.21 -5.03 -16.87
N TYR A 816 17.88 -5.04 -18.17
CA TYR A 816 18.58 -5.89 -19.14
C TYR A 816 20.05 -5.54 -19.30
N PHE A 817 20.41 -4.25 -19.19
CA PHE A 817 21.82 -3.86 -19.19
C PHE A 817 22.55 -4.40 -17.96
N GLY A 818 21.94 -4.29 -16.77
CA GLY A 818 22.47 -4.81 -15.51
C GLY A 818 22.67 -6.32 -15.51
N THR A 819 21.73 -7.06 -16.11
CA THR A 819 21.79 -8.54 -16.24
C THR A 819 22.57 -9.01 -17.48
N ARG A 820 23.32 -8.11 -18.13
CA ARG A 820 24.18 -8.38 -19.31
C ARG A 820 23.43 -8.89 -20.55
N ARG A 821 22.12 -8.68 -20.63
CA ARG A 821 21.28 -8.97 -21.81
C ARG A 821 21.36 -7.83 -22.83
N TYR A 822 22.57 -7.54 -23.32
CA TYR A 822 22.86 -6.33 -24.12
C TYR A 822 22.09 -6.27 -25.45
N ALA A 823 21.81 -7.40 -26.09
CA ALA A 823 21.03 -7.43 -27.33
C ALA A 823 19.58 -6.95 -27.11
N MET A 824 18.95 -7.41 -26.03
CA MET A 824 17.59 -7.00 -25.65
C MET A 824 17.57 -5.53 -25.19
N CYS A 825 18.54 -5.10 -24.39
CA CYS A 825 18.70 -3.69 -24.04
C CYS A 825 18.83 -2.80 -25.28
N ALA A 826 19.61 -3.22 -26.28
CA ALA A 826 19.80 -2.45 -27.51
C ALA A 826 18.51 -2.31 -28.33
N LEU A 827 17.66 -3.35 -28.36
CA LEU A 827 16.33 -3.29 -28.99
C LEU A 827 15.43 -2.25 -28.32
N LEU A 828 15.38 -2.26 -26.99
CA LEU A 828 14.56 -1.31 -26.23
C LEU A 828 15.07 0.14 -26.36
N CYS A 829 16.39 0.34 -26.32
CA CYS A 829 16.99 1.66 -26.57
C CYS A 829 16.62 2.21 -27.95
N ARG A 830 16.56 1.37 -28.99
CA ARG A 830 16.08 1.80 -30.32
C ARG A 830 14.61 2.21 -30.27
N GLN A 831 13.76 1.43 -29.60
CA GLN A 831 12.34 1.78 -29.44
C GLN A 831 12.11 3.11 -28.69
N ILE A 832 12.98 3.44 -27.72
CA ILE A 832 12.99 4.76 -27.05
C ILE A 832 13.34 5.84 -28.07
N LEU A 833 14.44 5.66 -28.82
CA LEU A 833 14.93 6.65 -29.78
C LEU A 833 14.02 6.85 -30.99
N ASP A 834 13.24 5.85 -31.38
CA ASP A 834 12.22 5.97 -32.42
C ASP A 834 11.09 6.95 -32.00
N ARG A 835 10.88 7.11 -30.68
CA ARG A 835 9.81 7.96 -30.11
C ARG A 835 10.34 9.28 -29.56
N ASP A 836 11.55 9.27 -29.03
CA ASP A 836 12.26 10.45 -28.53
C ASP A 836 13.72 10.42 -29.00
N PRO A 837 13.98 10.89 -30.23
CA PRO A 837 15.31 10.87 -30.84
C PRO A 837 16.34 11.70 -30.09
N CYS A 838 15.93 12.63 -29.22
CA CYS A 838 16.83 13.54 -28.51
C CYS A 838 17.30 12.98 -27.14
N ARG A 839 16.88 11.78 -26.74
CA ARG A 839 17.32 11.16 -25.48
C ARG A 839 18.77 10.68 -25.51
N GLU A 840 19.67 11.56 -25.10
CA GLU A 840 21.10 11.29 -25.00
C GLU A 840 21.45 10.08 -24.09
N ASP A 841 20.67 9.85 -23.04
CA ASP A 841 20.87 8.72 -22.14
C ASP A 841 20.59 7.36 -22.80
N ALA A 842 19.53 7.27 -23.61
CA ALA A 842 19.24 6.09 -24.42
C ALA A 842 20.33 5.85 -25.48
N HIS A 843 20.81 6.91 -26.13
CA HIS A 843 21.97 6.83 -27.03
C HIS A 843 23.22 6.29 -26.31
N ARG A 844 23.55 6.81 -25.12
CA ARG A 844 24.69 6.32 -24.33
C ARG A 844 24.53 4.86 -23.91
N ARG A 845 23.35 4.43 -23.48
CA ARG A 845 23.10 3.02 -23.11
C ARG A 845 23.25 2.10 -24.33
N LEU A 846 22.79 2.53 -25.51
CA LEU A 846 22.98 1.79 -26.77
C LEU A 846 24.45 1.73 -27.20
N MET A 847 25.21 2.82 -27.07
CA MET A 847 26.66 2.84 -27.30
C MET A 847 27.38 1.83 -26.39
N ARG A 848 27.02 1.79 -25.09
CA ARG A 848 27.58 0.81 -24.13
C ARG A 848 27.22 -0.63 -24.52
N CYS A 849 25.98 -0.88 -24.96
CA CYS A 849 25.57 -2.21 -25.41
C CYS A 849 26.41 -2.69 -26.61
N HIS A 850 26.63 -1.85 -27.61
CA HIS A 850 27.47 -2.19 -28.76
C HIS A 850 28.91 -2.45 -28.35
N SER A 851 29.48 -1.61 -27.48
CA SER A 851 30.84 -1.82 -27.00
C SER A 851 31.00 -3.12 -26.20
N ARG A 852 30.05 -3.44 -25.29
CA ARG A 852 30.06 -4.68 -24.50
C ARG A 852 29.84 -5.94 -25.34
N GLN A 853 29.28 -5.80 -26.54
CA GLN A 853 29.15 -6.88 -27.54
C GLN A 853 30.37 -6.97 -28.50
N GLY A 854 31.46 -6.23 -28.24
CA GLY A 854 32.64 -6.24 -29.10
C GLY A 854 32.45 -5.48 -30.42
N GLN A 855 31.48 -4.56 -30.50
CA GLN A 855 31.15 -3.81 -31.71
C GLN A 855 31.40 -2.29 -31.51
N PRO A 856 32.64 -1.84 -31.24
CA PRO A 856 32.93 -0.43 -30.96
C PRO A 856 32.63 0.50 -32.15
N HIS A 857 32.73 -0.01 -33.39
CA HIS A 857 32.38 0.75 -34.60
C HIS A 857 30.90 1.17 -34.63
N LEU A 858 29.98 0.30 -34.20
CA LEU A 858 28.55 0.62 -34.10
C LEU A 858 28.28 1.64 -32.98
N ALA A 859 29.03 1.56 -31.87
CA ALA A 859 28.93 2.54 -30.80
C ALA A 859 29.36 3.95 -31.26
N LEU A 860 30.42 4.05 -32.07
CA LEU A 860 30.85 5.34 -32.63
C LEU A 860 29.90 5.87 -33.70
N LEU A 861 29.29 4.98 -34.51
CA LEU A 861 28.22 5.38 -35.44
C LEU A 861 27.00 5.92 -34.68
N GLN A 862 26.63 5.27 -33.58
CA GLN A 862 25.52 5.72 -32.73
C GLN A 862 25.77 7.10 -32.10
N PHE A 863 27.02 7.40 -31.73
CA PHE A 863 27.40 8.75 -31.28
C PHE A 863 27.19 9.80 -32.38
N ARG A 864 27.59 9.50 -33.63
CA ARG A 864 27.37 10.43 -34.76
C ARG A 864 25.89 10.68 -34.99
N THR A 865 25.08 9.62 -34.94
CA THR A 865 23.61 9.72 -35.04
C THR A 865 23.05 10.65 -33.94
N CYS A 866 23.48 10.47 -32.69
CA CYS A 866 23.10 11.33 -31.57
C CYS A 866 23.47 12.80 -31.83
N ALA A 867 24.71 13.07 -32.25
CA ALA A 867 25.18 14.42 -32.55
C ALA A 867 24.39 15.09 -33.68
N GLU A 868 24.10 14.36 -34.75
CA GLU A 868 23.33 14.84 -35.89
C GLU A 868 21.89 15.18 -35.49
N VAL A 869 21.23 14.32 -34.72
CA VAL A 869 19.84 14.53 -34.26
C VAL A 869 19.75 15.73 -33.30
N LEU A 870 20.65 15.84 -32.32
CA LEU A 870 20.65 16.98 -31.39
C LEU A 870 20.92 18.31 -32.10
N ALA A 871 21.84 18.31 -33.07
CA ALA A 871 22.14 19.50 -33.86
C ALA A 871 20.93 19.90 -34.73
N ARG A 872 20.22 18.93 -35.30
CA ARG A 872 19.05 19.17 -36.17
C ARG A 872 17.83 19.64 -35.39
N GLU A 873 17.44 18.92 -34.33
CA GLU A 873 16.18 19.14 -33.61
C GLU A 873 16.30 20.22 -32.53
N LEU A 874 17.42 20.25 -31.80
CA LEU A 874 17.60 21.11 -30.63
C LEU A 874 18.67 22.19 -30.81
N ARG A 875 19.44 22.15 -31.90
CA ARG A 875 20.56 23.07 -32.20
C ARG A 875 21.61 23.10 -31.09
N VAL A 876 21.86 21.95 -30.47
CA VAL A 876 22.88 21.78 -29.43
C VAL A 876 23.86 20.65 -29.79
N ALA A 877 25.07 20.71 -29.24
CA ALA A 877 26.05 19.63 -29.32
C ALA A 877 25.78 18.56 -28.24
N PRO A 878 26.28 17.31 -28.39
CA PRO A 878 26.17 16.29 -27.36
C PRO A 878 26.76 16.73 -26.02
N GLY A 879 26.12 16.32 -24.93
CA GLY A 879 26.58 16.66 -23.59
C GLY A 879 27.93 16.03 -23.21
N PRO A 880 28.63 16.56 -22.18
CA PRO A 880 29.97 16.09 -21.78
C PRO A 880 30.04 14.60 -21.42
N ALA A 881 28.97 14.02 -20.89
CA ALA A 881 28.92 12.58 -20.58
C ALA A 881 28.94 11.71 -21.85
N THR A 882 28.30 12.18 -22.92
CA THR A 882 28.22 11.50 -24.22
C THR A 882 29.55 11.58 -24.96
N ILE A 883 30.20 12.75 -24.93
CA ILE A 883 31.56 12.94 -25.49
C ILE A 883 32.59 12.06 -24.76
N ARG A 884 32.62 12.07 -23.42
CA ARG A 884 33.54 11.24 -22.64
C ARG A 884 33.38 9.74 -22.93
N LEU A 885 32.13 9.27 -23.10
CA LEU A 885 31.87 7.88 -23.46
C LEU A 885 32.45 7.54 -24.84
N GLN A 886 32.28 8.42 -25.82
CA GLN A 886 32.87 8.24 -27.16
C GLN A 886 34.39 8.16 -27.08
N GLU A 887 35.05 9.04 -26.33
CA GLU A 887 36.52 9.03 -26.16
C GLU A 887 37.02 7.72 -25.56
N LYS A 888 36.37 7.23 -24.50
CA LYS A 888 36.69 5.92 -23.89
C LYS A 888 36.58 4.77 -24.91
N ILE A 889 35.50 4.76 -25.70
CA ILE A 889 35.31 3.75 -26.75
C ILE A 889 36.43 3.82 -27.79
N ARG A 890 36.83 5.03 -28.24
CA ARG A 890 37.92 5.19 -29.22
C ARG A 890 39.26 4.68 -28.69
N ARG A 891 39.51 4.87 -27.40
CA ARG A 891 40.74 4.43 -26.72
C ARG A 891 40.71 2.98 -26.26
N HIS A 892 39.61 2.26 -26.51
CA HIS A 892 39.40 0.88 -26.03
C HIS A 892 39.53 0.75 -24.50
N GLU A 893 39.21 1.83 -23.79
CA GLU A 893 39.19 1.82 -22.33
C GLU A 893 37.98 1.04 -21.80
N PRO A 894 38.10 0.37 -20.64
CA PRO A 894 36.95 -0.29 -20.01
C PRO A 894 35.85 0.73 -19.66
N ILE A 895 34.60 0.38 -20.00
CA ILE A 895 33.43 1.26 -19.96
C ILE A 895 32.43 0.86 -18.89
#